data_AF-S0E3V2-F1
#
_entry.id   AF-S0E3V2-F1
#
_cell.length_a   1.000
_cell.length_b   1.000
_cell.length_c   1.000
_cell.angle_alpha   90.00
_cell.angle_beta   90.00
_cell.angle_gamma   90.00
#
_symmetry.space_group_name_H-M   'P 1'
#
loop_
_entity.id
_entity.type
_entity.pdbx_description
1 polymer ?
#
loop_
_entity_poly.entity_id
_entity_poly.type
_entity_poly.pdbx_seq_one_letter_code
_entity_poly.pdbx_strand_id
1 'polypeptide(L)'
;MAPTFLNNLRRRSRASFRTNRSTDTSSDGATSQATSPSSGSLTPPSIDHQSDPALHLQVKDQQQLQRRQSQMSQSQSQLNVPTRPPLSSNSNRNSVSGMSGLGAPSINGRQTLPMSPYAPRVINITENAWVYQKVLLVYGTIGNAAENPLDGTLNVCRLDDNFPAISWPVCNSHFKALVYLQPGPNRLRFEFSSPKLANSNSSNPIHASYLTVHMLPLTNSPPLQLAILVAKDSPETFDASPARVEKEGNGLEMAVKKFRMAAYLWQAFTSEQMWRNKLGRRAFRFDEEWTTGSANYRDQENGTMRSEARVHIIRSDNTLAEIRDLNKAQQNEKATDKGALYGIASEAVRKYFNPLPGQKLYVSCLLLDSHWDTAAKTVTGHAALGGGDGDLQLAIFGSHCLHSYPSTFEEVVPAFTDCTPTDTNHVANDCNEAGSSWEAANIGIGAHMHETGHLFGCPHQESGVMLRDYVVLNRTFVAREAYCTRTKSKGGLALQADECGWHRLDCLRFRAHPSFRLPNDPPMSPDGSVQAFPVENGNVLVMAATGIFFVEIYADGDDVCHAWIEYPTDQGTPSRQITLTESELRGRLPEKKRKGSLKISVKSYGGGSLEIDDYKKFTSKESLIKLLNGKSAFRSQKLGSSKMDGSQPTEAIFTSAVKQDRVLSRVVIYHGMAVDGMEFIYDDDSRQLFGKKGGKEGGDTFEFDVRRGEYISGFVVRSGFWIDGLQILTSLGRKSPVYGNAHGGDAHTLIPPRGYIICGVSGSCGQWLDGFSVLITR
;
A
#
# COMPACT_ATOMS: atom_id res chain seq x y z
N MET A 1 1.13 21.12 -3.33
CA MET A 1 -0.10 21.31 -4.15
C MET A 1 -0.01 20.46 -5.42
N ALA A 2 -0.84 19.43 -5.55
CA ALA A 2 -1.05 18.76 -6.84
C ALA A 2 -1.87 19.67 -7.76
N PRO A 3 -1.52 19.86 -9.04
CA PRO A 3 -2.31 20.71 -9.92
C PRO A 3 -3.64 20.02 -10.27
N THR A 4 -4.73 20.69 -9.92
CA THR A 4 -6.12 20.34 -10.21
C THR A 4 -6.41 20.47 -11.71
N PHE A 5 -6.20 19.39 -12.46
CA PHE A 5 -6.36 19.34 -13.93
C PHE A 5 -7.73 18.80 -14.40
N LEU A 6 -8.85 19.19 -13.78
CA LEU A 6 -10.18 18.72 -14.19
C LEU A 6 -11.22 19.81 -14.47
N ASN A 7 -10.80 20.97 -14.98
CA ASN A 7 -11.72 21.93 -15.57
C ASN A 7 -11.28 22.28 -16.99
N ASN A 8 -11.78 21.52 -17.99
CA ASN A 8 -12.23 22.02 -19.30
C ASN A 8 -12.32 20.89 -20.34
N LEU A 9 -13.45 20.17 -20.38
CA LEU A 9 -13.90 19.48 -21.59
C LEU A 9 -15.37 19.86 -21.88
N ARG A 10 -15.53 20.95 -22.64
CA ARG A 10 -16.79 21.30 -23.31
C ARG A 10 -17.04 20.29 -24.42
N ARG A 11 -18.04 19.42 -24.26
CA ARG A 11 -18.48 18.48 -25.30
C ARG A 11 -19.54 19.14 -26.19
N ARG A 12 -19.22 19.35 -27.48
CA ARG A 12 -20.20 19.60 -28.55
C ARG A 12 -20.17 18.41 -29.51
N SER A 13 -21.27 17.65 -29.57
CA SER A 13 -22.11 17.51 -30.77
C SER A 13 -23.02 16.28 -30.68
N ARG A 14 -24.22 16.48 -31.23
CA ARG A 14 -25.35 15.56 -31.36
C ARG A 14 -25.10 14.54 -32.47
N ALA A 15 -25.56 13.30 -32.28
CA ALA A 15 -26.18 12.51 -33.34
C ALA A 15 -27.15 11.50 -32.74
N SER A 16 -28.42 11.66 -33.09
CA SER A 16 -29.55 10.79 -32.81
C SER A 16 -29.59 9.61 -33.78
N PHE A 17 -29.86 8.39 -33.32
CA PHE A 17 -30.60 7.42 -34.13
C PHE A 17 -31.55 6.58 -33.27
N ARG A 18 -32.75 6.42 -33.82
CA ARG A 18 -33.96 5.87 -33.23
C ARG A 18 -33.93 4.33 -33.20
N THR A 19 -34.66 3.83 -32.22
CA THR A 19 -35.17 2.47 -32.01
C THR A 19 -35.92 1.89 -33.21
N ASN A 20 -35.91 0.55 -33.35
CA ASN A 20 -37.12 -0.22 -33.64
C ASN A 20 -37.06 -1.62 -33.01
N ARG A 21 -38.16 -1.97 -32.33
CA ARG A 21 -38.54 -3.29 -31.79
C ARG A 21 -39.32 -4.08 -32.84
N SER A 22 -39.25 -5.41 -32.78
CA SER A 22 -40.32 -6.43 -32.94
C SER A 22 -39.66 -7.82 -32.86
N THR A 23 -39.88 -8.69 -31.85
CA THR A 23 -41.00 -9.60 -31.51
C THR A 23 -41.31 -10.73 -32.50
N ASP A 24 -41.03 -11.96 -32.03
CA ASP A 24 -41.73 -13.25 -32.13
C ASP A 24 -41.93 -13.97 -33.49
N THR A 25 -41.47 -15.23 -33.55
CA THR A 25 -42.27 -16.48 -33.61
C THR A 25 -41.53 -17.66 -34.26
N SER A 26 -41.84 -18.86 -33.74
CA SER A 26 -41.18 -20.16 -33.89
C SER A 26 -41.48 -20.93 -35.18
N SER A 27 -40.67 -21.95 -35.51
CA SER A 27 -41.16 -23.29 -35.87
C SER A 27 -40.05 -24.34 -35.91
N ASP A 28 -40.41 -25.54 -35.46
CA ASP A 28 -39.62 -26.77 -35.24
C ASP A 28 -39.27 -27.56 -36.53
N GLY A 29 -38.30 -28.47 -36.41
CA GLY A 29 -38.32 -29.74 -37.16
C GLY A 29 -36.97 -30.48 -37.36
N ALA A 30 -36.65 -31.43 -36.46
CA ALA A 30 -35.99 -32.76 -36.65
C ALA A 30 -34.62 -32.85 -37.41
N THR A 31 -33.59 -33.64 -37.05
CA THR A 31 -33.47 -34.88 -36.27
C THR A 31 -31.98 -35.23 -35.96
N SER A 32 -31.74 -35.75 -34.75
CA SER A 32 -30.80 -36.83 -34.33
C SER A 32 -29.26 -36.75 -34.53
N GLN A 33 -28.51 -36.66 -33.42
CA GLN A 33 -27.69 -37.73 -32.76
C GLN A 33 -26.70 -37.07 -31.77
N ALA A 34 -27.03 -37.03 -30.48
CA ALA A 34 -26.53 -37.94 -29.44
C ALA A 34 -25.05 -37.72 -29.02
N THR A 35 -24.84 -36.97 -27.93
CA THR A 35 -24.11 -37.39 -26.71
C THR A 35 -24.06 -36.22 -25.71
N SER A 36 -24.63 -36.43 -24.52
CA SER A 36 -24.39 -35.64 -23.30
C SER A 36 -23.72 -36.58 -22.27
N PRO A 37 -23.00 -36.06 -21.26
CA PRO A 37 -23.67 -35.65 -20.01
C PRO A 37 -23.02 -34.42 -19.33
N SER A 38 -23.82 -33.46 -18.86
CA SER A 38 -24.28 -33.24 -17.46
C SER A 38 -23.33 -32.44 -16.56
N SER A 39 -23.83 -31.28 -16.13
CA SER A 39 -23.43 -30.53 -14.94
C SER A 39 -23.33 -31.40 -13.69
N GLY A 40 -22.37 -31.11 -12.82
CA GLY A 40 -22.23 -31.77 -11.52
C GLY A 40 -21.29 -31.03 -10.57
N SER A 41 -21.85 -30.09 -9.81
CA SER A 41 -21.28 -29.57 -8.56
C SER A 41 -21.25 -30.70 -7.52
N LEU A 42 -20.09 -30.97 -6.93
CA LEU A 42 -19.94 -31.88 -5.79
C LEU A 42 -19.00 -31.29 -4.75
N THR A 43 -19.58 -30.53 -3.82
CA THR A 43 -19.10 -30.38 -2.45
C THR A 43 -19.44 -31.66 -1.66
N PRO A 44 -18.50 -32.27 -0.90
CA PRO A 44 -18.82 -33.38 -0.01
C PRO A 44 -19.64 -32.92 1.21
N PRO A 45 -20.53 -33.78 1.76
CA PRO A 45 -21.39 -33.45 2.88
C PRO A 45 -20.65 -33.45 4.22
N SER A 46 -21.08 -32.54 5.10
CA SER A 46 -20.72 -32.41 6.51
C SER A 46 -21.23 -33.60 7.33
N ILE A 47 -20.34 -34.22 8.12
CA ILE A 47 -20.68 -35.21 9.15
C ILE A 47 -20.60 -34.54 10.52
N ASP A 48 -21.69 -34.67 11.27
CA ASP A 48 -21.83 -34.29 12.68
C ASP A 48 -21.04 -35.20 13.62
N HIS A 49 -20.51 -34.57 14.68
CA HIS A 49 -20.23 -35.11 16.02
C HIS A 49 -19.61 -36.51 16.17
N GLN A 50 -18.28 -36.58 16.27
CA GLN A 50 -17.59 -37.40 17.27
C GLN A 50 -16.40 -36.64 17.88
N SER A 51 -16.47 -36.42 19.19
CA SER A 51 -15.45 -35.80 20.02
C SER A 51 -14.22 -36.71 20.17
N ASP A 52 -13.05 -36.15 19.86
CA ASP A 52 -11.73 -36.77 20.06
C ASP A 52 -11.44 -37.00 21.56
N PRO A 53 -11.12 -38.23 22.01
CA PRO A 53 -10.81 -38.54 23.41
C PRO A 53 -9.44 -38.01 23.91
N ALA A 54 -8.61 -37.38 23.07
CA ALA A 54 -7.26 -36.97 23.47
C ALA A 54 -7.17 -35.63 24.24
N LEU A 55 -8.30 -34.96 24.49
CA LEU A 55 -8.32 -33.59 25.07
C LEU A 55 -8.18 -33.53 26.61
N HIS A 56 -8.05 -34.66 27.31
CA HIS A 56 -7.95 -34.69 28.78
C HIS A 56 -6.50 -34.76 29.33
N LEU A 57 -5.47 -34.87 28.48
CA LEU A 57 -4.08 -35.02 28.92
C LEU A 57 -3.23 -33.74 28.93
N GLN A 58 -3.77 -32.59 28.47
CA GLN A 58 -3.01 -31.32 28.42
C GLN A 58 -3.41 -30.27 29.47
N VAL A 59 -4.40 -30.56 30.32
CA VAL A 59 -4.88 -29.59 31.34
C VAL A 59 -4.20 -29.76 32.70
N LYS A 60 -3.40 -30.81 32.92
CA LYS A 60 -2.74 -31.07 34.21
C LYS A 60 -1.37 -30.40 34.40
N ASP A 61 -0.69 -29.99 33.33
CA ASP A 61 0.68 -29.43 33.42
C ASP A 61 0.73 -27.89 33.57
N GLN A 62 -0.34 -27.17 33.23
CA GLN A 62 -0.37 -25.70 33.39
C GLN A 62 -0.60 -25.24 34.85
N GLN A 63 -1.15 -26.08 35.72
CA GLN A 63 -1.40 -25.71 37.13
C GLN A 63 -0.20 -25.96 38.06
N GLN A 64 0.84 -26.71 37.63
CA GLN A 64 2.07 -26.91 38.42
C GLN A 64 3.18 -25.88 38.12
N LEU A 65 3.15 -25.20 36.97
CA LEU A 65 4.14 -24.19 36.60
C LEU A 65 3.88 -22.81 37.25
N GLN A 66 2.63 -22.48 37.60
CA GLN A 66 2.29 -21.23 38.29
C GLN A 66 2.50 -21.26 39.82
N ARG A 67 2.76 -22.42 40.43
CA ARG A 67 3.10 -22.53 41.87
C ARG A 67 4.61 -22.50 42.18
N ARG A 68 5.49 -22.53 41.17
CA ARG A 68 6.96 -22.47 41.37
C ARG A 68 7.58 -21.07 41.17
N GLN A 69 6.83 -20.08 40.70
CA GLN A 69 7.34 -18.71 40.50
C GLN A 69 7.11 -17.75 41.68
N SER A 70 6.48 -18.20 42.77
CA SER A 70 6.16 -17.36 43.94
C SER A 70 6.93 -17.73 45.22
N GLN A 71 8.01 -18.53 45.13
CA GLN A 71 8.86 -18.88 46.27
C GLN A 71 10.36 -18.86 45.91
N MET A 72 10.89 -17.76 45.38
CA MET A 72 12.34 -17.51 45.35
C MET A 72 12.65 -16.01 45.36
N SER A 73 12.23 -15.35 46.44
CA SER A 73 12.64 -13.97 46.74
C SER A 73 12.68 -13.80 48.25
N GLN A 74 13.73 -14.33 48.90
CA GLN A 74 14.22 -13.92 50.23
C GLN A 74 15.44 -14.77 50.62
N SER A 75 16.64 -14.19 50.57
CA SER A 75 17.70 -14.29 51.60
C SER A 75 19.06 -13.85 51.02
N GLN A 76 19.51 -12.67 51.43
CA GLN A 76 20.92 -12.26 51.40
C GLN A 76 21.58 -12.71 52.71
N SER A 77 22.82 -13.21 52.65
CA SER A 77 24.02 -12.65 53.31
C SER A 77 25.10 -13.68 53.71
N GLN A 78 26.32 -13.39 53.23
CA GLN A 78 27.68 -13.56 53.81
C GLN A 78 28.23 -14.93 54.22
N LEU A 79 29.41 -15.29 53.66
CA LEU A 79 30.70 -15.42 54.38
C LEU A 79 31.88 -15.76 53.42
N ASN A 80 33.11 -15.62 53.95
CA ASN A 80 34.36 -15.12 53.34
C ASN A 80 35.38 -16.17 52.78
N VAL A 81 36.11 -15.73 51.74
CA VAL A 81 37.53 -15.88 51.24
C VAL A 81 38.48 -17.00 51.76
N PRO A 82 39.53 -17.44 50.98
CA PRO A 82 40.80 -16.68 50.81
C PRO A 82 41.46 -16.69 49.40
N THR A 83 42.41 -15.76 49.22
CA THR A 83 43.07 -15.23 48.00
C THR A 83 44.50 -15.73 47.74
N ARG A 84 44.96 -15.75 46.46
CA ARG A 84 46.33 -15.39 45.95
C ARG A 84 46.50 -15.60 44.42
N PRO A 85 47.54 -15.07 43.74
CA PRO A 85 47.96 -13.68 43.44
C PRO A 85 47.88 -13.34 41.91
N PRO A 86 48.17 -12.10 41.45
CA PRO A 86 47.99 -11.68 40.06
C PRO A 86 49.26 -11.81 39.20
N LEU A 87 49.10 -12.14 37.92
CA LEU A 87 50.14 -12.03 36.89
C LEU A 87 49.63 -11.18 35.72
N SER A 88 50.54 -10.31 35.30
CA SER A 88 50.43 -9.17 34.40
C SER A 88 50.19 -9.51 32.93
N SER A 89 49.61 -8.51 32.24
CA SER A 89 49.74 -8.14 30.83
C SER A 89 50.57 -9.06 29.93
N ASN A 90 49.93 -9.59 28.88
CA ASN A 90 50.60 -9.80 27.62
C ASN A 90 49.69 -9.48 26.43
N SER A 91 50.24 -8.64 25.56
CA SER A 91 49.84 -8.37 24.19
C SER A 91 49.60 -9.67 23.42
N ASN A 92 48.45 -9.80 22.76
CA ASN A 92 48.27 -10.82 21.74
C ASN A 92 47.88 -10.18 20.40
N ARG A 93 48.85 -10.18 19.49
CA ARG A 93 48.62 -10.20 18.05
C ARG A 93 47.66 -11.35 17.76
N ASN A 94 46.45 -11.05 17.29
CA ASN A 94 45.55 -12.07 16.74
C ASN A 94 46.02 -12.48 15.34
N SER A 95 47.12 -13.24 15.28
CA SER A 95 47.38 -14.19 14.21
C SER A 95 46.92 -15.55 14.71
N VAL A 96 45.69 -15.96 14.37
CA VAL A 96 45.11 -17.20 14.88
C VAL A 96 45.69 -18.39 14.10
N SER A 97 46.79 -18.93 14.60
CA SER A 97 47.28 -20.26 14.18
C SER A 97 46.65 -21.31 15.10
N GLY A 98 45.81 -22.19 14.53
CA GLY A 98 45.25 -23.37 15.22
C GLY A 98 43.73 -23.33 15.43
N MET A 99 42.94 -23.59 14.37
CA MET A 99 41.49 -23.84 14.46
C MET A 99 41.17 -25.35 14.51
N SER A 100 41.98 -26.14 15.21
CA SER A 100 41.75 -27.57 15.41
C SER A 100 40.64 -27.75 16.47
N GLY A 101 39.38 -27.92 16.03
CA GLY A 101 38.23 -28.14 16.90
C GLY A 101 36.92 -27.45 16.48
N LEU A 102 36.93 -26.60 15.46
CA LEU A 102 35.72 -26.06 14.86
C LEU A 102 35.25 -26.98 13.73
N GLY A 103 34.06 -27.56 13.88
CA GLY A 103 33.38 -28.34 12.84
C GLY A 103 32.31 -27.52 12.14
N ALA A 104 31.85 -27.94 10.95
CA ALA A 104 30.67 -27.36 10.32
C ALA A 104 29.48 -27.43 11.29
N PRO A 105 28.66 -26.36 11.40
CA PRO A 105 27.49 -26.40 12.27
C PRO A 105 26.51 -27.49 11.81
N SER A 106 25.97 -28.26 12.75
CA SER A 106 25.00 -29.33 12.48
C SER A 106 23.67 -28.77 11.95
N ILE A 107 23.14 -29.39 10.89
CA ILE A 107 21.89 -29.01 10.22
C ILE A 107 20.66 -29.24 11.12
N ASN A 108 20.72 -30.15 12.10
CA ASN A 108 19.57 -30.63 12.89
C ASN A 108 19.61 -30.28 14.40
N GLY A 109 20.20 -29.15 14.79
CA GLY A 109 19.91 -28.53 16.10
C GLY A 109 20.50 -29.18 17.36
N ARG A 110 21.38 -30.18 17.27
CA ARG A 110 22.24 -30.60 18.39
C ARG A 110 23.69 -30.21 18.11
N GLN A 111 24.15 -29.11 18.73
CA GLN A 111 25.52 -28.62 18.62
C GLN A 111 26.38 -29.15 19.77
N THR A 112 27.44 -29.89 19.45
CA THR A 112 28.48 -30.30 20.42
C THR A 112 29.76 -29.46 20.30
N LEU A 113 29.85 -28.58 19.28
CA LEU A 113 31.01 -27.73 19.01
C LEU A 113 30.61 -26.24 18.97
N PRO A 114 31.48 -25.34 19.45
CA PRO A 114 31.21 -23.90 19.43
C PRO A 114 31.14 -23.36 18.00
N MET A 115 30.18 -22.47 17.72
CA MET A 115 30.10 -21.76 16.44
C MET A 115 31.30 -20.83 16.27
N SER A 116 31.78 -20.70 15.02
CA SER A 116 32.86 -19.76 14.73
C SER A 116 32.47 -18.33 15.10
N PRO A 117 33.36 -17.53 15.71
CA PRO A 117 33.08 -16.12 15.99
C PRO A 117 32.81 -15.30 14.72
N TYR A 118 33.29 -15.75 13.57
CA TYR A 118 33.07 -15.13 12.26
C TYR A 118 31.89 -15.73 11.47
N ALA A 119 31.08 -16.61 12.09
CA ALA A 119 29.84 -17.05 11.47
C ALA A 119 28.90 -15.84 11.23
N PRO A 120 28.29 -15.72 10.04
CA PRO A 120 27.39 -14.59 9.75
C PRO A 120 26.22 -14.48 10.72
N ARG A 121 26.01 -13.28 11.26
CA ARG A 121 24.88 -12.97 12.14
C ARG A 121 23.86 -12.14 11.38
N VAL A 122 22.82 -12.79 10.87
CA VAL A 122 21.66 -12.12 10.28
C VAL A 122 20.84 -11.49 11.41
N ILE A 123 20.50 -10.19 11.30
CA ILE A 123 19.88 -9.44 12.41
C ILE A 123 18.44 -9.04 12.17
N ASN A 124 17.98 -9.04 10.91
CA ASN A 124 16.64 -8.56 10.58
C ASN A 124 15.60 -9.67 10.47
N ILE A 125 15.98 -10.96 10.46
CA ILE A 125 15.06 -12.09 10.39
C ILE A 125 15.46 -13.20 11.37
N THR A 126 14.47 -13.91 11.90
CA THR A 126 14.64 -14.99 12.88
C THR A 126 14.41 -16.36 12.27
N GLU A 127 14.91 -17.41 12.92
CA GLU A 127 14.67 -18.80 12.53
C GLU A 127 13.16 -19.12 12.48
N ASN A 128 12.75 -19.87 11.46
CA ASN A 128 11.36 -20.27 11.17
C ASN A 128 10.39 -19.10 10.98
N ALA A 129 10.88 -17.92 10.60
CA ALA A 129 10.02 -16.78 10.29
C ALA A 129 9.15 -17.04 9.05
N TRP A 130 7.92 -16.52 9.08
CA TRP A 130 7.04 -16.47 7.92
C TRP A 130 7.20 -15.15 7.16
N VAL A 131 7.34 -15.25 5.85
CA VAL A 131 7.46 -14.12 4.92
C VAL A 131 6.51 -14.31 3.74
N TYR A 132 6.22 -13.22 3.04
CA TYR A 132 5.11 -13.18 2.07
C TYR A 132 5.53 -12.65 0.70
N GLN A 133 6.81 -12.35 0.55
CA GLN A 133 7.48 -11.87 -0.64
C GLN A 133 8.40 -12.95 -1.22
N LYS A 134 8.66 -12.87 -2.53
CA LYS A 134 9.58 -13.78 -3.22
C LYS A 134 11.04 -13.44 -2.96
N VAL A 135 11.34 -12.14 -2.79
CA VAL A 135 12.72 -11.67 -2.60
C VAL A 135 12.87 -11.09 -1.20
N LEU A 136 13.75 -11.70 -0.42
CA LEU A 136 14.03 -11.29 0.95
C LEU A 136 15.35 -10.53 1.04
N LEU A 137 15.29 -9.29 1.51
CA LEU A 137 16.47 -8.54 1.90
C LEU A 137 16.89 -8.92 3.33
N VAL A 138 18.12 -9.43 3.48
CA VAL A 138 18.75 -9.71 4.76
C VAL A 138 20.02 -8.89 4.94
N TYR A 139 20.30 -8.50 6.18
CA TYR A 139 21.53 -7.81 6.54
C TYR A 139 22.01 -8.26 7.91
N GLY A 140 23.30 -8.02 8.18
CA GLY A 140 23.94 -8.55 9.36
C GLY A 140 25.40 -8.20 9.48
N THR A 141 26.07 -8.84 10.44
CA THR A 141 27.47 -8.61 10.76
C THR A 141 28.30 -9.89 10.85
N ILE A 142 29.61 -9.74 10.68
CA ILE A 142 30.63 -10.78 10.83
C ILE A 142 31.56 -10.43 11.99
N GLY A 143 31.77 -11.35 12.92
CA GLY A 143 32.72 -11.14 14.03
C GLY A 143 32.34 -9.94 14.91
N ASN A 144 33.35 -9.34 15.55
CA ASN A 144 33.20 -8.10 16.30
C ASN A 144 33.62 -6.90 15.44
N ALA A 145 32.64 -6.26 14.79
CA ALA A 145 32.86 -5.15 13.88
C ALA A 145 33.54 -3.93 14.54
N ALA A 146 33.39 -3.75 15.85
CA ALA A 146 33.97 -2.61 16.58
C ALA A 146 35.48 -2.78 16.86
N GLU A 147 35.93 -4.02 17.04
CA GLU A 147 37.32 -4.31 17.40
C GLU A 147 38.19 -4.64 16.18
N ASN A 148 37.67 -5.46 15.27
CA ASN A 148 38.43 -5.99 14.13
C ASN A 148 37.53 -6.06 12.87
N PRO A 149 37.31 -4.94 12.17
CA PRO A 149 36.51 -4.93 10.95
C PRO A 149 37.17 -5.76 9.85
N LEU A 150 36.39 -6.63 9.21
CA LEU A 150 36.84 -7.53 8.16
C LEU A 150 36.09 -7.31 6.85
N ASP A 151 36.83 -7.31 5.75
CA ASP A 151 36.25 -7.39 4.42
C ASP A 151 36.30 -8.84 3.93
N GLY A 152 35.36 -9.22 3.07
CA GLY A 152 35.30 -10.57 2.54
C GLY A 152 34.07 -10.80 1.66
N THR A 153 33.66 -12.05 1.57
CA THR A 153 32.55 -12.47 0.73
C THR A 153 31.61 -13.37 1.51
N LEU A 154 30.33 -13.06 1.43
CA LEU A 154 29.24 -13.86 1.95
C LEU A 154 28.62 -14.65 0.80
N ASN A 155 28.66 -15.98 0.87
CA ASN A 155 27.92 -16.84 -0.04
C ASN A 155 26.60 -17.25 0.61
N VAL A 156 25.49 -17.01 -0.09
CA VAL A 156 24.16 -17.44 0.34
C VAL A 156 23.73 -18.60 -0.55
N CYS A 157 23.52 -19.75 0.08
CA CYS A 157 23.17 -21.00 -0.59
C CYS A 157 21.84 -21.54 -0.04
N ARG A 158 21.09 -22.24 -0.88
CA ARG A 158 20.02 -23.12 -0.41
C ARG A 158 20.57 -24.52 -0.17
N LEU A 159 20.09 -25.21 0.86
CA LEU A 159 20.54 -26.58 1.17
C LEU A 159 20.02 -27.64 0.19
N ASP A 160 19.00 -27.32 -0.59
CA ASP A 160 18.45 -28.20 -1.62
C ASP A 160 19.05 -27.95 -3.02
N ASP A 161 19.98 -27.00 -3.13
CA ASP A 161 20.60 -26.54 -4.38
C ASP A 161 19.60 -26.15 -5.49
N ASN A 162 18.33 -25.91 -5.14
CA ASN A 162 17.27 -25.60 -6.12
C ASN A 162 17.33 -24.16 -6.65
N PHE A 163 18.19 -23.33 -6.07
CA PHE A 163 18.55 -22.00 -6.55
C PHE A 163 20.06 -21.82 -6.43
N PRO A 164 20.76 -21.31 -7.46
CA PRO A 164 22.19 -21.11 -7.44
C PRO A 164 22.66 -20.23 -6.27
N ALA A 165 23.86 -20.53 -5.74
CA ALA A 165 24.48 -19.72 -4.72
C ALA A 165 24.84 -18.32 -5.26
N ILE A 166 24.58 -17.28 -4.47
CA ILE A 166 24.93 -15.89 -4.81
C ILE A 166 25.93 -15.36 -3.79
N SER A 167 26.96 -14.68 -4.29
CA SER A 167 28.01 -14.04 -3.50
C SER A 167 27.73 -12.56 -3.29
N TRP A 168 27.89 -12.09 -2.05
CA TRP A 168 27.66 -10.71 -1.63
C TRP A 168 28.91 -10.15 -0.93
N PRO A 169 29.30 -8.90 -1.17
CA PRO A 169 30.43 -8.31 -0.46
C PRO A 169 30.15 -8.12 1.02
N VAL A 170 31.15 -8.43 1.85
CA VAL A 170 31.22 -8.00 3.25
C VAL A 170 32.20 -6.84 3.32
N CYS A 171 31.76 -5.71 3.86
CA CYS A 171 32.56 -4.50 4.03
C CYS A 171 32.60 -4.09 5.49
N ASN A 172 33.79 -3.93 6.06
CA ASN A 172 33.99 -3.60 7.48
C ASN A 172 33.09 -4.42 8.42
N SER A 173 33.04 -5.73 8.22
CA SER A 173 32.22 -6.69 8.97
C SER A 173 30.69 -6.54 8.81
N HIS A 174 30.21 -5.79 7.82
CA HIS A 174 28.78 -5.65 7.52
C HIS A 174 28.45 -6.23 6.14
N PHE A 175 27.26 -6.82 6.01
CA PHE A 175 26.77 -7.34 4.74
C PHE A 175 25.30 -7.02 4.53
N LYS A 176 24.90 -6.96 3.26
CA LYS A 176 23.52 -6.92 2.79
C LYS A 176 23.40 -7.94 1.65
N ALA A 177 22.32 -8.71 1.64
CA ALA A 177 22.12 -9.77 0.67
C ALA A 177 20.64 -9.89 0.30
N LEU A 178 20.37 -10.14 -0.98
CA LEU A 178 19.05 -10.55 -1.45
C LEU A 178 18.99 -12.07 -1.53
N VAL A 179 17.88 -12.63 -1.08
CA VAL A 179 17.65 -14.08 -1.07
C VAL A 179 16.39 -14.37 -1.88
N TYR A 180 16.53 -15.22 -2.90
CA TYR A 180 15.41 -15.74 -3.67
C TYR A 180 14.71 -16.85 -2.90
N LEU A 181 13.40 -16.70 -2.70
CA LEU A 181 12.57 -17.64 -1.96
C LEU A 181 11.60 -18.37 -2.89
N GLN A 182 11.31 -19.61 -2.52
CA GLN A 182 10.28 -20.44 -3.11
C GLN A 182 9.15 -20.65 -2.10
N PRO A 183 7.90 -20.84 -2.55
CA PRO A 183 6.80 -21.19 -1.67
C PRO A 183 7.15 -22.39 -0.78
N GLY A 184 6.87 -22.28 0.52
CA GLY A 184 7.21 -23.30 1.51
C GLY A 184 8.52 -23.03 2.26
N PRO A 185 9.18 -24.07 2.81
CA PRO A 185 10.41 -23.92 3.59
C PRO A 185 11.63 -23.61 2.71
N ASN A 186 12.39 -22.62 3.12
CA ASN A 186 13.64 -22.20 2.50
C ASN A 186 14.75 -22.37 3.53
N ARG A 187 15.55 -23.44 3.39
CA ARG A 187 16.70 -23.70 4.28
C ARG A 187 17.95 -23.09 3.68
N LEU A 188 18.45 -22.05 4.33
CA LEU A 188 19.51 -21.18 3.85
C LEU A 188 20.79 -21.42 4.64
N ARG A 189 21.92 -21.33 3.94
CA ARG A 189 23.27 -21.36 4.52
C ARG A 189 24.00 -20.09 4.13
N PHE A 190 24.55 -19.41 5.13
CA PHE A 190 25.32 -18.19 5.00
C PHE A 190 26.77 -18.50 5.32
N GLU A 191 27.66 -18.41 4.33
CA GLU A 191 29.08 -18.74 4.48
C GLU A 191 29.95 -17.49 4.30
N PHE A 192 30.77 -17.19 5.29
CA PHE A 192 31.75 -16.11 5.19
C PHE A 192 33.13 -16.62 4.79
N SER A 193 33.78 -15.91 3.89
CA SER A 193 35.17 -16.13 3.51
C SER A 193 35.92 -14.78 3.47
N SER A 194 37.17 -14.78 3.92
CA SER A 194 38.04 -13.60 3.85
C SER A 194 39.49 -14.00 3.58
N PRO A 195 40.21 -13.30 2.69
CA PRO A 195 41.65 -13.51 2.52
C PRO A 195 42.46 -13.31 3.81
N LYS A 196 41.90 -12.59 4.80
CA LYS A 196 42.54 -12.34 6.10
C LYS A 196 42.33 -13.46 7.13
N LEU A 197 41.50 -14.46 6.82
CA LEU A 197 41.21 -15.58 7.72
C LEU A 197 41.76 -16.90 7.17
N ALA A 198 42.42 -17.67 8.04
CA ALA A 198 42.86 -19.03 7.74
C ALA A 198 41.66 -19.95 7.45
N ASN A 199 41.85 -20.96 6.60
CA ASN A 199 40.83 -21.93 6.20
C ASN A 199 39.62 -21.39 5.41
N SER A 200 39.65 -20.13 4.96
CA SER A 200 38.58 -19.55 4.10
C SER A 200 38.38 -20.28 2.77
N ASN A 201 39.38 -21.02 2.29
CA ASN A 201 39.32 -21.83 1.06
C ASN A 201 39.14 -23.33 1.32
N SER A 202 38.85 -23.74 2.57
CA SER A 202 38.61 -25.15 2.87
C SER A 202 37.21 -25.56 2.40
N SER A 203 37.04 -26.81 1.95
CA SER A 203 35.73 -27.37 1.59
C SER A 203 34.75 -27.47 2.77
N ASN A 204 35.24 -27.26 4.00
CA ASN A 204 34.44 -27.26 5.21
C ASN A 204 34.01 -25.82 5.53
N PRO A 205 32.71 -25.50 5.56
CA PRO A 205 32.23 -24.14 5.78
C PRO A 205 32.31 -23.77 7.28
N ILE A 206 33.53 -23.51 7.75
CA ILE A 206 33.83 -23.27 9.18
C ILE A 206 33.15 -21.97 9.67
N HIS A 207 33.02 -20.96 8.81
CA HIS A 207 32.39 -19.68 9.12
C HIS A 207 30.97 -19.62 8.55
N ALA A 208 30.11 -20.52 9.00
CA ALA A 208 28.74 -20.63 8.49
C ALA A 208 27.66 -20.47 9.57
N SER A 209 26.52 -19.95 9.15
CA SER A 209 25.27 -19.98 9.91
C SER A 209 24.12 -20.46 9.01
N TYR A 210 23.04 -20.91 9.64
CA TYR A 210 21.88 -21.48 8.97
C TYR A 210 20.63 -20.71 9.36
N LEU A 211 19.69 -20.60 8.43
CA LEU A 211 18.40 -19.97 8.66
C LEU A 211 17.31 -20.70 7.88
N THR A 212 16.21 -21.07 8.53
CA THR A 212 15.00 -21.53 7.86
C THR A 212 13.97 -20.41 7.79
N VAL A 213 13.43 -20.15 6.59
CA VAL A 213 12.35 -19.17 6.37
C VAL A 213 11.21 -19.81 5.60
N HIS A 214 9.97 -19.55 5.99
CA HIS A 214 8.78 -20.05 5.31
C HIS A 214 8.16 -18.95 4.45
N MET A 215 8.11 -19.15 3.13
CA MET A 215 7.48 -18.20 2.23
C MET A 215 6.06 -18.66 1.91
N LEU A 216 5.07 -17.80 2.13
CA LEU A 216 3.66 -18.03 1.83
C LEU A 216 3.15 -16.98 0.82
N PRO A 217 2.85 -17.36 -0.43
CA PRO A 217 2.27 -16.43 -1.40
C PRO A 217 0.89 -15.90 -0.98
N LEU A 218 0.65 -14.60 -1.17
CA LEU A 218 -0.61 -13.94 -0.82
C LEU A 218 -1.62 -13.94 -1.98
N THR A 219 -1.98 -15.11 -2.50
CA THR A 219 -2.79 -15.24 -3.73
C THR A 219 -4.14 -14.51 -3.67
N ASN A 220 -4.71 -14.36 -2.48
CA ASN A 220 -5.98 -13.65 -2.23
C ASN A 220 -5.86 -12.12 -2.26
N SER A 221 -4.64 -11.57 -2.21
CA SER A 221 -4.39 -10.13 -2.30
C SER A 221 -4.28 -9.69 -3.77
N PRO A 222 -4.84 -8.52 -4.15
CA PRO A 222 -4.69 -7.99 -5.50
C PRO A 222 -3.20 -7.78 -5.86
N PRO A 223 -2.71 -8.31 -6.99
CA PRO A 223 -1.32 -8.17 -7.40
C PRO A 223 -1.04 -6.77 -7.94
N LEU A 224 0.23 -6.37 -7.86
CA LEU A 224 0.78 -5.36 -8.77
C LEU A 224 1.08 -6.04 -10.11
N GLN A 225 0.42 -5.58 -11.16
CA GLN A 225 0.71 -5.99 -12.53
C GLN A 225 1.89 -5.18 -13.07
N LEU A 226 2.83 -5.84 -13.73
CA LEU A 226 3.93 -5.19 -14.43
C LEU A 226 3.62 -5.16 -15.92
N ALA A 227 3.69 -3.99 -16.54
CA ALA A 227 3.46 -3.81 -17.96
C ALA A 227 4.62 -3.04 -18.62
N ILE A 228 4.94 -3.40 -19.86
CA ILE A 228 5.78 -2.62 -20.75
C ILE A 228 4.88 -2.17 -21.91
N LEU A 229 4.72 -0.86 -22.06
CA LEU A 229 4.01 -0.26 -23.18
C LEU A 229 4.98 0.04 -24.33
N VAL A 230 4.61 -0.40 -25.52
CA VAL A 230 5.33 -0.13 -26.78
C VAL A 230 4.41 0.53 -27.79
N ALA A 231 4.95 1.40 -28.64
CA ALA A 231 4.27 1.94 -29.81
C ALA A 231 3.89 0.83 -30.80
N LYS A 232 2.91 1.11 -31.67
CA LYS A 232 2.52 0.14 -32.71
C LYS A 232 3.64 -0.20 -33.69
N ASP A 233 4.51 0.76 -33.97
CA ASP A 233 5.68 0.69 -34.84
C ASP A 233 7.00 0.78 -34.04
N SER A 234 6.96 0.40 -32.75
CA SER A 234 8.14 0.38 -31.89
C SER A 234 9.22 -0.57 -32.41
N PRO A 235 10.51 -0.18 -32.38
CA PRO A 235 11.63 -1.09 -32.60
C PRO A 235 11.90 -2.00 -31.38
N GLU A 236 11.17 -1.80 -30.28
CA GLU A 236 11.26 -2.54 -29.03
C GLU A 236 12.64 -2.48 -28.37
N THR A 237 13.25 -1.30 -28.41
CA THR A 237 14.56 -1.01 -27.82
C THR A 237 14.52 0.18 -26.88
N PHE A 238 15.41 0.21 -25.87
CA PHE A 238 15.64 1.36 -24.99
C PHE A 238 17.02 1.98 -25.23
N ASP A 239 17.23 3.21 -24.76
CA ASP A 239 18.51 3.91 -24.92
C ASP A 239 19.62 3.29 -24.08
N ALA A 240 20.79 3.11 -24.68
CA ALA A 240 22.02 2.70 -24.00
C ALA A 240 23.24 3.18 -24.81
N SER A 241 24.40 3.29 -24.15
CA SER A 241 25.65 3.60 -24.86
C SER A 241 26.06 2.44 -25.78
N PRO A 242 26.73 2.70 -26.92
CA PRO A 242 27.11 1.65 -27.88
C PRO A 242 27.87 0.48 -27.25
N ALA A 243 28.82 0.76 -26.35
CA ALA A 243 29.58 -0.27 -25.64
C ALA A 243 28.69 -1.16 -24.75
N ARG A 244 27.63 -0.60 -24.15
CA ARG A 244 26.68 -1.37 -23.34
C ARG A 244 25.71 -2.16 -24.22
N VAL A 245 25.29 -1.61 -25.37
CA VAL A 245 24.49 -2.34 -26.36
C VAL A 245 25.23 -3.58 -26.85
N GLU A 246 26.52 -3.46 -27.15
CA GLU A 246 27.35 -4.61 -27.58
C GLU A 246 27.47 -5.68 -26.48
N LYS A 247 27.62 -5.26 -25.21
CA LYS A 247 27.86 -6.17 -24.08
C LYS A 247 26.59 -6.82 -23.52
N GLU A 248 25.52 -6.05 -23.37
CA GLU A 248 24.29 -6.44 -22.66
C GLU A 248 23.08 -6.55 -23.59
N GLY A 249 23.09 -5.84 -24.72
CA GLY A 249 21.91 -5.62 -25.55
C GLY A 249 20.95 -4.57 -24.97
N ASN A 250 20.03 -4.08 -25.80
CA ASN A 250 19.03 -3.08 -25.42
C ASN A 250 17.61 -3.37 -25.95
N GLY A 251 17.34 -4.63 -26.31
CA GLY A 251 16.04 -5.06 -26.81
C GLY A 251 15.02 -5.40 -25.71
N LEU A 252 13.80 -5.74 -26.13
CA LEU A 252 12.66 -6.05 -25.27
C LEU A 252 12.95 -7.12 -24.21
N GLU A 253 13.63 -8.21 -24.59
CA GLU A 253 13.92 -9.30 -23.66
C GLU A 253 14.78 -8.80 -22.49
N MET A 254 15.80 -7.99 -22.77
CA MET A 254 16.64 -7.39 -21.74
C MET A 254 15.84 -6.38 -20.90
N ALA A 255 14.96 -5.60 -21.53
CA ALA A 255 14.08 -4.67 -20.82
C ALA A 255 13.17 -5.39 -19.82
N VAL A 256 12.58 -6.53 -20.20
CA VAL A 256 11.77 -7.39 -19.33
C VAL A 256 12.57 -7.85 -18.11
N LYS A 257 13.81 -8.33 -18.30
CA LYS A 257 14.68 -8.80 -17.21
C LYS A 257 15.00 -7.67 -16.23
N LYS A 258 15.47 -6.53 -16.74
CA LYS A 258 15.84 -5.37 -15.92
C LYS A 258 14.64 -4.77 -15.19
N PHE A 259 13.47 -4.71 -15.84
CA PHE A 259 12.25 -4.22 -15.20
C PHE A 259 11.74 -5.17 -14.10
N ARG A 260 11.77 -6.49 -14.36
CA ARG A 260 11.41 -7.51 -13.36
C ARG A 260 12.33 -7.44 -12.14
N MET A 261 13.64 -7.29 -12.35
CA MET A 261 14.59 -7.17 -11.25
C MET A 261 14.34 -5.89 -10.42
N ALA A 262 14.07 -4.75 -11.07
CA ALA A 262 13.67 -3.53 -10.36
C ALA A 262 12.42 -3.77 -9.48
N ALA A 263 11.41 -4.46 -10.00
CA ALA A 263 10.22 -4.81 -9.24
C ALA A 263 10.53 -5.71 -8.01
N TYR A 264 11.42 -6.68 -8.18
CA TYR A 264 11.91 -7.50 -7.06
C TYR A 264 12.66 -6.69 -6.00
N LEU A 265 13.44 -5.68 -6.39
CA LEU A 265 14.07 -4.74 -5.47
C LEU A 265 13.02 -3.92 -4.71
N TRP A 266 11.96 -3.44 -5.38
CA TRP A 266 10.86 -2.73 -4.72
C TRP A 266 10.15 -3.58 -3.68
N GLN A 267 9.88 -4.86 -4.00
CA GLN A 267 9.23 -5.79 -3.09
C GLN A 267 10.10 -6.08 -1.86
N ALA A 268 11.41 -6.29 -2.06
CA ALA A 268 12.36 -6.55 -0.99
C ALA A 268 12.55 -5.33 -0.08
N PHE A 269 12.74 -4.14 -0.66
CA PHE A 269 12.82 -2.86 0.04
C PHE A 269 11.57 -2.63 0.88
N THR A 270 10.39 -2.69 0.25
CA THR A 270 9.13 -2.38 0.92
C THR A 270 8.81 -3.34 2.06
N SER A 271 9.03 -4.65 1.88
CA SER A 271 8.83 -5.60 2.98
C SER A 271 9.76 -5.36 4.17
N GLU A 272 11.01 -4.98 3.93
CA GLU A 272 11.96 -4.70 5.00
C GLU A 272 11.60 -3.39 5.72
N GLN A 273 11.24 -2.34 4.98
CA GLN A 273 10.81 -1.07 5.55
C GLN A 273 9.54 -1.21 6.40
N MET A 274 8.57 -2.02 5.96
CA MET A 274 7.35 -2.31 6.74
C MET A 274 7.67 -3.06 8.04
N TRP A 275 8.62 -4.01 8.00
CA TRP A 275 9.08 -4.71 9.20
C TRP A 275 9.78 -3.78 10.18
N ARG A 276 10.70 -2.95 9.69
CA ARG A 276 11.43 -1.94 10.46
C ARG A 276 10.49 -0.94 11.13
N ASN A 277 9.38 -0.62 10.46
CA ASN A 277 8.29 0.19 10.99
C ASN A 277 7.33 -0.56 11.94
N LYS A 278 7.63 -1.81 12.33
CA LYS A 278 6.78 -2.63 13.23
C LYS A 278 5.37 -2.87 12.69
N LEU A 279 5.18 -2.85 11.36
CA LEU A 279 3.89 -3.09 10.71
C LEU A 279 3.81 -4.49 10.12
N GLY A 280 4.73 -5.39 10.45
CA GLY A 280 4.86 -6.72 9.86
C GLY A 280 5.57 -6.69 8.51
N ARG A 281 6.04 -7.85 8.05
CA ARG A 281 6.71 -8.02 6.75
C ARG A 281 5.68 -8.02 5.63
N ARG A 282 5.32 -6.83 5.13
CA ARG A 282 4.27 -6.63 4.11
C ARG A 282 4.85 -6.08 2.83
N ALA A 283 4.46 -6.66 1.71
CA ALA A 283 4.67 -6.09 0.38
C ALA A 283 3.53 -6.52 -0.53
N PHE A 284 3.35 -5.82 -1.63
CA PHE A 284 2.50 -6.28 -2.72
C PHE A 284 3.08 -7.57 -3.34
N ARG A 285 2.20 -8.45 -3.82
CA ARG A 285 2.59 -9.58 -4.68
C ARG A 285 2.58 -9.17 -6.14
N PHE A 286 3.20 -9.98 -6.98
CA PHE A 286 3.05 -9.90 -8.43
C PHE A 286 2.07 -10.96 -8.94
N ASP A 287 1.57 -10.76 -10.16
CA ASP A 287 1.12 -11.88 -10.98
C ASP A 287 2.35 -12.67 -11.45
N GLU A 288 2.28 -13.99 -11.42
CA GLU A 288 3.42 -14.84 -11.74
C GLU A 288 3.13 -15.76 -12.92
N GLU A 289 4.16 -16.02 -13.71
CA GLU A 289 4.12 -16.96 -14.83
C GLU A 289 5.25 -17.97 -14.74
N TRP A 290 5.01 -19.18 -15.27
CA TRP A 290 6.04 -20.20 -15.38
C TRP A 290 6.85 -19.97 -16.66
N THR A 291 8.09 -19.53 -16.52
CA THR A 291 8.96 -19.15 -17.64
C THR A 291 10.42 -19.47 -17.35
N THR A 292 11.32 -19.31 -18.32
CA THR A 292 12.76 -19.44 -18.07
C THR A 292 13.20 -18.42 -17.03
N GLY A 293 13.87 -18.89 -15.97
CA GLY A 293 14.29 -18.05 -14.86
C GLY A 293 15.19 -16.92 -15.32
N SER A 294 14.90 -15.70 -14.87
CA SER A 294 15.70 -14.52 -15.20
C SER A 294 16.39 -13.92 -13.98
N ALA A 295 16.19 -14.49 -12.81
CA ALA A 295 16.74 -13.96 -11.57
C ALA A 295 18.24 -14.27 -11.37
N ASN A 296 18.79 -15.23 -12.13
CA ASN A 296 20.17 -15.70 -12.03
C ASN A 296 20.73 -16.07 -13.42
N TYR A 297 22.03 -15.90 -13.65
CA TYR A 297 22.65 -16.23 -14.95
C TYR A 297 22.51 -17.72 -15.32
N ARG A 298 22.68 -18.63 -14.35
CA ARG A 298 22.66 -20.08 -14.61
C ARG A 298 21.29 -20.60 -15.00
N ASP A 299 20.24 -19.96 -14.54
CA ASP A 299 18.88 -20.35 -14.94
C ASP A 299 18.66 -20.07 -16.42
N GLN A 300 19.18 -18.94 -16.90
CA GLN A 300 19.12 -18.59 -18.30
C GLN A 300 19.99 -19.52 -19.16
N GLU A 301 21.25 -19.75 -18.76
CA GLU A 301 22.18 -20.61 -19.49
C GLU A 301 21.68 -22.05 -19.62
N ASN A 302 21.04 -22.57 -18.57
CA ASN A 302 20.54 -23.95 -18.54
C ASN A 302 19.07 -24.10 -18.94
N GLY A 303 18.36 -23.01 -19.23
CA GLY A 303 16.92 -23.03 -19.51
C GLY A 303 16.07 -23.48 -18.31
N THR A 304 16.55 -23.28 -17.08
CA THR A 304 15.83 -23.66 -15.86
C THR A 304 14.55 -22.85 -15.74
N MET A 305 13.41 -23.53 -15.69
CA MET A 305 12.11 -22.88 -15.56
C MET A 305 11.83 -22.50 -14.10
N ARG A 306 11.23 -21.32 -13.88
CA ARG A 306 10.83 -20.79 -12.58
C ARG A 306 9.49 -20.07 -12.66
N SER A 307 8.84 -19.93 -11.52
CA SER A 307 7.74 -18.97 -11.36
C SER A 307 8.37 -17.59 -11.25
N GLU A 308 8.12 -16.69 -12.18
CA GLU A 308 8.68 -15.33 -12.23
C GLU A 308 7.55 -14.30 -12.28
N ALA A 309 7.78 -13.08 -11.81
CA ALA A 309 6.81 -12.00 -11.98
C ALA A 309 6.55 -11.75 -13.47
N ARG A 310 5.28 -11.82 -13.87
CA ARG A 310 4.85 -11.65 -15.25
C ARG A 310 5.01 -10.19 -15.67
N VAL A 311 5.58 -9.98 -16.86
CA VAL A 311 5.68 -8.65 -17.48
C VAL A 311 4.84 -8.65 -18.75
N HIS A 312 3.73 -7.92 -18.72
CA HIS A 312 2.80 -7.81 -19.84
C HIS A 312 3.35 -6.87 -20.91
N ILE A 313 3.46 -7.33 -22.16
CA ILE A 313 3.82 -6.47 -23.28
C ILE A 313 2.54 -5.95 -23.92
N ILE A 314 2.32 -4.62 -23.84
CA ILE A 314 1.12 -3.95 -24.32
C ILE A 314 1.50 -3.07 -25.50
N ARG A 315 0.95 -3.38 -26.68
CA ARG A 315 1.14 -2.54 -27.88
C ARG A 315 0.04 -1.48 -27.95
N SER A 316 0.45 -0.22 -27.95
CA SER A 316 -0.43 0.94 -28.10
C SER A 316 -0.93 1.08 -29.54
N ASP A 317 -2.07 1.76 -29.73
CA ASP A 317 -2.55 2.17 -31.05
C ASP A 317 -1.80 3.41 -31.59
N ASN A 318 -1.00 4.07 -30.74
CA ASN A 318 -0.18 5.23 -31.09
C ASN A 318 1.15 4.85 -31.75
N THR A 319 1.63 5.72 -32.66
CA THR A 319 2.96 5.58 -33.27
C THR A 319 4.08 6.01 -32.32
N LEU A 320 5.30 5.60 -32.64
CA LEU A 320 6.52 6.01 -31.96
C LEU A 320 6.68 7.53 -31.99
N ALA A 321 6.41 8.15 -33.15
CA ALA A 321 6.46 9.60 -33.31
C ALA A 321 5.43 10.32 -32.42
N GLU A 322 4.22 9.76 -32.28
CA GLU A 322 3.19 10.32 -31.40
C GLU A 322 3.57 10.18 -29.91
N ILE A 323 4.18 9.07 -29.51
CA ILE A 323 4.62 8.85 -28.12
C ILE A 323 5.81 9.76 -27.78
N ARG A 324 6.74 9.94 -28.71
CA ARG A 324 7.95 10.77 -28.54
C ARG A 324 7.75 12.25 -28.86
N ASP A 325 6.52 12.71 -29.08
CA ASP A 325 6.23 14.12 -29.34
C ASP A 325 6.74 14.99 -28.18
N LEU A 326 7.62 15.96 -28.49
CA LEU A 326 8.17 16.90 -27.52
C LEU A 326 7.09 17.70 -26.78
N ASN A 327 5.91 17.91 -27.37
CA ASN A 327 4.79 18.58 -26.73
C ASN A 327 4.13 17.75 -25.61
N LYS A 328 4.46 16.44 -25.53
CA LYS A 328 4.01 15.51 -24.48
C LYS A 328 5.08 15.21 -23.44
N ALA A 329 6.33 15.57 -23.70
CA ALA A 329 7.44 15.33 -22.78
C ALA A 329 7.24 16.15 -21.49
N GLN A 330 7.12 15.47 -20.35
CA GLN A 330 6.83 16.10 -19.05
C GLN A 330 7.92 17.10 -18.64
N GLN A 331 9.18 16.80 -18.98
CA GLN A 331 10.35 17.62 -18.66
C GLN A 331 10.48 18.87 -19.55
N ASN A 332 9.76 18.94 -20.69
CA ASN A 332 9.82 20.09 -21.58
C ASN A 332 9.01 21.25 -21.01
N GLU A 333 9.67 22.36 -20.66
CA GLU A 333 8.98 23.55 -20.13
C GLU A 333 7.93 24.12 -21.11
N LYS A 334 8.19 24.04 -22.41
CA LYS A 334 7.35 24.59 -23.50
C LYS A 334 6.18 23.70 -23.90
N ALA A 335 6.12 22.46 -23.39
CA ALA A 335 5.07 21.52 -23.72
C ALA A 335 3.71 21.98 -23.17
N THR A 336 2.68 21.88 -23.99
CA THR A 336 1.29 22.23 -23.65
C THR A 336 0.44 21.00 -23.29
N ASP A 337 0.94 19.78 -23.57
CA ASP A 337 0.21 18.52 -23.38
C ASP A 337 1.01 17.49 -22.55
N LYS A 338 1.63 17.96 -21.46
CA LYS A 338 2.53 17.16 -20.59
C LYS A 338 1.87 15.95 -19.90
N GLY A 339 0.54 15.87 -19.93
CA GLY A 339 -0.24 14.78 -19.31
C GLY A 339 -0.66 13.67 -20.27
N ALA A 340 -0.45 13.83 -21.58
CA ALA A 340 -0.99 12.92 -22.59
C ALA A 340 -0.58 11.46 -22.42
N LEU A 341 0.67 11.21 -22.01
CA LEU A 341 1.21 9.85 -21.88
C LEU A 341 0.44 9.01 -20.84
N TYR A 342 -0.09 9.63 -19.79
CA TYR A 342 -0.92 8.92 -18.81
C TYR A 342 -2.25 8.46 -19.42
N GLY A 343 -2.88 9.30 -20.24
CA GLY A 343 -4.10 8.95 -20.98
C GLY A 343 -3.87 7.80 -21.95
N ILE A 344 -2.79 7.87 -22.74
CA ILE A 344 -2.39 6.83 -23.71
C ILE A 344 -2.16 5.49 -23.00
N ALA A 345 -1.38 5.49 -21.92
CA ALA A 345 -1.10 4.28 -21.15
C ALA A 345 -2.38 3.71 -20.50
N SER A 346 -3.20 4.57 -19.89
CA SER A 346 -4.47 4.18 -19.26
C SER A 346 -5.42 3.50 -20.25
N GLU A 347 -5.59 4.07 -21.45
CA GLU A 347 -6.42 3.49 -22.49
C GLU A 347 -5.90 2.11 -22.95
N ALA A 348 -4.60 2.02 -23.25
CA ALA A 348 -3.98 0.78 -23.69
C ALA A 348 -4.05 -0.33 -22.62
N VAL A 349 -3.79 0.02 -21.35
CA VAL A 349 -3.87 -0.90 -20.22
C VAL A 349 -5.31 -1.39 -20.00
N ARG A 350 -6.30 -0.49 -20.05
CA ARG A 350 -7.72 -0.87 -19.91
C ARG A 350 -8.16 -1.80 -21.05
N LYS A 351 -7.77 -1.50 -22.28
CA LYS A 351 -8.05 -2.34 -23.45
C LYS A 351 -7.42 -3.73 -23.33
N TYR A 352 -6.18 -3.82 -22.83
CA TYR A 352 -5.45 -5.08 -22.68
C TYR A 352 -6.04 -5.96 -21.58
N PHE A 353 -6.23 -5.43 -20.37
CA PHE A 353 -6.71 -6.22 -19.23
C PHE A 353 -8.22 -6.44 -19.24
N ASN A 354 -8.97 -5.54 -19.87
CA ASN A 354 -10.44 -5.58 -19.97
C ASN A 354 -11.11 -5.92 -18.60
N PRO A 355 -10.88 -5.11 -17.55
CA PRO A 355 -11.37 -5.42 -16.21
C PRO A 355 -12.88 -5.54 -16.17
N LEU A 356 -13.37 -6.49 -15.38
CA LEU A 356 -14.79 -6.61 -15.10
C LEU A 356 -15.29 -5.42 -14.27
N PRO A 357 -16.57 -5.03 -14.36
CA PRO A 357 -17.13 -3.97 -13.53
C PRO A 357 -16.85 -4.18 -12.03
N GLY A 358 -16.23 -3.19 -11.38
CA GLY A 358 -15.84 -3.25 -9.96
C GLY A 358 -14.52 -3.98 -9.68
N GLN A 359 -13.83 -4.51 -10.68
CA GLN A 359 -12.50 -5.08 -10.54
C GLN A 359 -11.44 -3.96 -10.56
N LYS A 360 -10.83 -3.70 -9.40
CA LYS A 360 -9.69 -2.78 -9.33
C LYS A 360 -8.41 -3.43 -9.86
N LEU A 361 -7.72 -2.73 -10.75
CA LEU A 361 -6.41 -3.08 -11.29
C LEU A 361 -5.34 -2.15 -10.72
N TYR A 362 -4.17 -2.73 -10.41
CA TYR A 362 -2.98 -2.03 -9.98
C TYR A 362 -1.87 -2.33 -10.99
N VAL A 363 -1.46 -1.35 -11.81
CA VAL A 363 -0.53 -1.57 -12.93
C VAL A 363 0.64 -0.58 -12.87
N SER A 364 1.86 -1.09 -12.72
CA SER A 364 3.09 -0.31 -12.94
C SER A 364 3.55 -0.55 -14.38
N CYS A 365 3.64 0.54 -15.15
CA CYS A 365 3.82 0.52 -16.59
C CYS A 365 5.10 1.25 -17.00
N LEU A 366 6.05 0.51 -17.58
CA LEU A 366 7.24 1.06 -18.20
C LEU A 366 6.94 1.45 -19.65
N LEU A 367 7.20 2.70 -20.02
CA LEU A 367 7.15 3.18 -21.40
C LEU A 367 8.48 2.84 -22.07
N LEU A 368 8.51 1.78 -22.89
CA LEU A 368 9.77 1.28 -23.47
C LEU A 368 10.38 2.30 -24.43
N ASP A 369 9.53 3.01 -25.15
CA ASP A 369 9.93 3.92 -26.21
C ASP A 369 10.38 5.30 -25.71
N SER A 370 10.70 5.47 -24.42
CA SER A 370 11.37 6.69 -23.96
C SER A 370 12.71 6.88 -24.66
N HIS A 371 13.07 8.13 -24.97
CA HIS A 371 14.28 8.44 -25.72
C HIS A 371 14.88 9.80 -25.35
N TRP A 372 16.20 9.82 -25.16
CA TRP A 372 17.02 11.00 -24.97
C TRP A 372 17.22 11.74 -26.29
N ASP A 373 16.45 12.81 -26.49
CA ASP A 373 16.67 13.72 -27.60
C ASP A 373 17.88 14.61 -27.27
N THR A 374 19.02 14.33 -27.91
CA THR A 374 20.28 15.06 -27.69
C THR A 374 20.22 16.51 -28.15
N ALA A 375 19.37 16.84 -29.14
CA ALA A 375 19.20 18.19 -29.65
C ALA A 375 18.34 19.04 -28.71
N ALA A 376 17.21 18.47 -28.27
CA ALA A 376 16.30 19.11 -27.32
C ALA A 376 16.78 19.02 -25.86
N LYS A 377 17.77 18.17 -25.58
CA LYS A 377 18.26 17.83 -24.22
C LYS A 377 17.11 17.45 -23.28
N THR A 378 16.18 16.65 -23.79
CA THR A 378 14.94 16.28 -23.10
C THR A 378 14.65 14.80 -23.33
N VAL A 379 14.16 14.11 -22.30
CA VAL A 379 13.66 12.73 -22.47
C VAL A 379 12.25 12.79 -23.06
N THR A 380 12.11 12.34 -24.30
CA THR A 380 10.82 12.14 -25.00
C THR A 380 10.22 10.79 -24.65
N GLY A 381 8.90 10.62 -24.82
CA GLY A 381 8.23 9.35 -24.49
C GLY A 381 8.31 8.96 -23.01
N HIS A 382 8.58 9.92 -22.12
CA HIS A 382 8.71 9.75 -20.68
C HIS A 382 7.77 10.71 -19.93
N ALA A 383 7.06 10.15 -18.97
CA ALA A 383 6.46 10.87 -17.85
C ALA A 383 6.58 9.99 -16.60
N ALA A 384 6.78 10.63 -15.45
CA ALA A 384 6.69 10.02 -14.13
C ALA A 384 5.38 10.51 -13.50
N LEU A 385 4.37 9.63 -13.51
CA LEU A 385 3.02 9.92 -13.01
C LEU A 385 2.42 8.65 -12.42
N GLY A 386 1.83 8.76 -11.24
CA GLY A 386 1.13 7.68 -10.56
C GLY A 386 -0.17 8.13 -9.91
N GLY A 387 -1.03 7.15 -9.62
CA GLY A 387 -2.34 7.35 -8.99
C GLY A 387 -3.44 6.69 -9.81
N GLY A 388 -4.69 7.06 -9.58
CA GLY A 388 -5.80 6.52 -10.37
C GLY A 388 -7.16 6.91 -9.79
N ASP A 389 -8.19 6.71 -10.61
CA ASP A 389 -9.59 6.91 -10.24
C ASP A 389 -10.41 5.69 -10.67
N GLY A 390 -11.38 5.34 -9.82
CA GLY A 390 -12.21 4.14 -9.96
C GLY A 390 -11.40 2.83 -10.01
N ASP A 391 -11.53 2.13 -11.12
CA ASP A 391 -11.11 0.74 -11.29
C ASP A 391 -9.67 0.53 -11.78
N LEU A 392 -8.92 1.59 -12.13
CA LEU A 392 -7.51 1.48 -12.53
C LEU A 392 -6.64 2.43 -11.70
N GLN A 393 -5.67 1.84 -11.01
CA GLN A 393 -4.56 2.51 -10.36
C GLN A 393 -3.31 2.24 -11.20
N LEU A 394 -2.73 3.29 -11.77
CA LEU A 394 -1.68 3.23 -12.79
C LEU A 394 -0.49 4.09 -12.37
N ALA A 395 0.70 3.53 -12.52
CA ALA A 395 1.97 4.24 -12.47
C ALA A 395 2.63 4.12 -13.84
N ILE A 396 3.11 5.23 -14.41
CA ILE A 396 3.90 5.24 -15.64
C ILE A 396 5.29 5.79 -15.37
N PHE A 397 6.29 5.19 -16.01
CA PHE A 397 7.67 5.66 -15.98
C PHE A 397 8.40 5.30 -17.26
N GLY A 398 9.43 6.07 -17.64
CA GLY A 398 10.17 5.89 -18.88
C GLY A 398 11.33 4.90 -18.80
N SER A 399 11.71 4.31 -19.93
CA SER A 399 12.83 3.36 -20.02
C SER A 399 14.22 4.01 -20.07
N HIS A 400 14.33 5.34 -20.03
CA HIS A 400 15.58 6.07 -20.27
C HIS A 400 16.70 5.77 -19.27
N CYS A 401 16.37 5.28 -18.07
CA CYS A 401 17.37 4.81 -17.09
C CYS A 401 17.60 3.30 -17.13
N LEU A 402 16.87 2.53 -17.96
CA LEU A 402 16.88 1.07 -17.92
C LEU A 402 18.27 0.50 -18.24
N HIS A 403 19.09 1.21 -19.00
CA HIS A 403 20.46 0.81 -19.30
C HIS A 403 21.30 0.53 -18.06
N SER A 404 21.06 1.21 -16.93
CA SER A 404 21.86 1.05 -15.71
C SER A 404 21.32 0.00 -14.74
N TYR A 405 20.16 -0.59 -15.01
CA TYR A 405 19.52 -1.51 -14.07
C TYR A 405 20.20 -2.88 -14.07
N PRO A 406 20.19 -3.60 -12.94
CA PRO A 406 20.57 -5.01 -12.90
C PRO A 406 19.51 -5.86 -13.61
N SER A 407 19.94 -6.90 -14.32
CA SER A 407 19.07 -7.91 -14.96
C SER A 407 18.94 -9.19 -14.13
N THR A 408 19.90 -9.49 -13.27
CA THR A 408 19.97 -10.66 -12.36
C THR A 408 20.38 -10.22 -10.94
N PHE A 409 20.29 -11.10 -9.94
CA PHE A 409 20.73 -10.78 -8.58
C PHE A 409 22.22 -10.49 -8.49
N GLU A 410 23.04 -11.22 -9.26
CA GLU A 410 24.48 -11.04 -9.30
C GLU A 410 24.90 -9.65 -9.81
N GLU A 411 24.03 -9.00 -10.60
CA GLU A 411 24.26 -7.65 -11.12
C GLU A 411 23.84 -6.55 -10.16
N VAL A 412 23.12 -6.84 -9.07
CA VAL A 412 22.60 -5.80 -8.16
C VAL A 412 23.73 -4.96 -7.57
N VAL A 413 24.77 -5.58 -7.03
CA VAL A 413 25.93 -4.86 -6.48
C VAL A 413 26.72 -4.14 -7.59
N PRO A 414 27.10 -4.80 -8.71
CA PRO A 414 27.73 -4.12 -9.84
C PRO A 414 26.96 -2.91 -10.34
N ALA A 415 25.64 -3.02 -10.55
CA ALA A 415 24.81 -1.92 -11.04
C ALA A 415 24.80 -0.72 -10.06
N PHE A 416 24.69 -0.99 -8.76
CA PHE A 416 24.68 0.03 -7.71
C PHE A 416 26.06 0.55 -7.29
N THR A 417 27.13 0.09 -7.93
CA THR A 417 28.51 0.57 -7.70
C THR A 417 29.26 0.93 -8.98
N ASP A 418 28.60 0.87 -10.14
CA ASP A 418 29.16 1.21 -11.44
C ASP A 418 29.35 2.73 -11.60
N CYS A 419 30.60 3.17 -11.44
CA CYS A 419 31.02 4.56 -11.60
C CYS A 419 31.26 4.99 -13.07
N THR A 420 30.84 4.20 -14.06
CA THR A 420 30.95 4.60 -15.47
C THR A 420 30.27 5.95 -15.68
N PRO A 421 30.98 6.99 -16.17
CA PRO A 421 30.39 8.31 -16.39
C PRO A 421 29.26 8.28 -17.41
N THR A 422 28.23 9.10 -17.18
CA THR A 422 27.10 9.22 -18.10
C THR A 422 27.52 9.96 -19.37
N ASP A 423 27.40 9.29 -20.52
CA ASP A 423 27.65 9.87 -21.83
C ASP A 423 26.37 10.45 -22.42
N THR A 424 26.25 11.78 -22.34
CA THR A 424 25.06 12.53 -22.79
C THR A 424 24.91 12.60 -24.31
N ASN A 425 25.84 12.03 -25.08
CA ASN A 425 25.63 11.78 -26.50
C ASN A 425 24.68 10.60 -26.77
N HIS A 426 24.45 9.74 -25.78
CA HIS A 426 23.68 8.50 -25.95
C HIS A 426 22.56 8.32 -24.91
N VAL A 427 22.73 8.82 -23.68
CA VAL A 427 21.78 8.61 -22.59
C VAL A 427 21.55 9.88 -21.77
N ALA A 428 20.42 9.97 -21.08
CA ALA A 428 20.08 11.15 -20.30
C ALA A 428 20.84 11.21 -18.95
N ASN A 429 21.36 12.40 -18.60
CA ASN A 429 21.71 12.72 -17.21
C ASN A 429 20.48 13.34 -16.53
N ASP A 430 19.55 12.47 -16.12
CA ASP A 430 18.23 12.88 -15.64
C ASP A 430 18.33 13.83 -14.43
N CYS A 431 17.64 14.97 -14.52
CA CYS A 431 17.67 16.06 -13.54
C CYS A 431 19.08 16.57 -13.19
N ASN A 432 20.10 16.27 -14.01
CA ASN A 432 21.51 16.52 -13.71
C ASN A 432 22.01 15.85 -12.41
N GLU A 433 21.38 14.74 -12.02
CA GLU A 433 21.68 13.99 -10.80
C GLU A 433 22.16 12.56 -11.08
N ALA A 434 22.19 12.15 -12.36
CA ALA A 434 22.60 10.84 -12.86
C ALA A 434 23.96 10.92 -13.55
N GLY A 435 24.99 11.44 -12.88
CA GLY A 435 26.32 11.64 -13.49
C GLY A 435 27.13 10.35 -13.71
N SER A 436 26.70 9.23 -13.15
CA SER A 436 27.25 7.89 -13.37
C SER A 436 26.16 6.82 -13.46
N SER A 437 26.48 5.63 -13.97
CA SER A 437 25.53 4.51 -14.10
C SER A 437 24.79 4.19 -12.80
N TRP A 438 25.47 4.09 -11.67
CA TRP A 438 24.79 3.74 -10.41
C TRP A 438 23.85 4.85 -9.92
N GLU A 439 24.19 6.12 -10.16
CA GLU A 439 23.32 7.26 -9.87
C GLU A 439 22.07 7.23 -10.77
N ALA A 440 22.22 6.86 -12.05
CA ALA A 440 21.10 6.63 -12.97
C ALA A 440 20.21 5.46 -12.51
N ALA A 441 20.81 4.37 -11.97
CA ALA A 441 20.06 3.23 -11.46
C ALA A 441 19.22 3.63 -10.23
N ASN A 442 19.78 4.41 -9.30
CA ASN A 442 19.04 4.95 -8.16
C ASN A 442 17.86 5.81 -8.60
N ILE A 443 18.09 6.75 -9.52
CA ILE A 443 17.04 7.64 -10.00
C ILE A 443 15.96 6.86 -10.71
N GLY A 444 16.30 5.98 -11.64
CA GLY A 444 15.30 5.21 -12.38
C GLY A 444 14.49 4.26 -11.49
N ILE A 445 15.17 3.37 -10.76
CA ILE A 445 14.49 2.35 -9.94
C ILE A 445 13.68 3.04 -8.82
N GLY A 446 14.25 4.09 -8.24
CA GLY A 446 13.65 4.86 -7.16
C GLY A 446 12.47 5.72 -7.57
N ALA A 447 12.58 6.46 -8.66
CA ALA A 447 11.48 7.30 -9.17
C ALA A 447 10.32 6.44 -9.68
N HIS A 448 10.58 5.31 -10.33
CA HIS A 448 9.49 4.41 -10.70
C HIS A 448 8.82 3.76 -9.46
N MET A 449 9.59 3.50 -8.39
CA MET A 449 9.03 3.09 -7.10
C MET A 449 8.17 4.20 -6.45
N HIS A 450 8.56 5.47 -6.59
CA HIS A 450 7.77 6.63 -6.16
C HIS A 450 6.41 6.66 -6.87
N GLU A 451 6.38 6.51 -8.20
CA GLU A 451 5.10 6.46 -8.95
C GLU A 451 4.25 5.24 -8.56
N THR A 452 4.90 4.11 -8.28
CA THR A 452 4.23 2.93 -7.74
C THR A 452 3.65 3.19 -6.33
N GLY A 453 4.29 4.05 -5.53
CA GLY A 453 3.75 4.54 -4.26
C GLY A 453 2.47 5.35 -4.43
N HIS A 454 2.42 6.28 -5.40
CA HIS A 454 1.19 7.01 -5.74
C HIS A 454 0.06 6.06 -6.18
N LEU A 455 0.37 5.05 -6.99
CA LEU A 455 -0.57 3.99 -7.39
C LEU A 455 -1.18 3.26 -6.18
N PHE A 456 -0.45 3.14 -5.06
CA PHE A 456 -0.95 2.55 -3.82
C PHE A 456 -1.54 3.59 -2.83
N GLY A 457 -1.72 4.84 -3.26
CA GLY A 457 -2.40 5.89 -2.50
C GLY A 457 -1.51 6.69 -1.56
N CYS A 458 -0.18 6.62 -1.72
CA CYS A 458 0.74 7.48 -0.99
C CYS A 458 0.82 8.86 -1.66
N PRO A 459 0.57 9.98 -0.95
CA PRO A 459 0.82 11.32 -1.48
C PRO A 459 2.30 11.69 -1.34
N HIS A 460 2.69 12.85 -1.85
CA HIS A 460 3.99 13.43 -1.50
C HIS A 460 4.12 13.64 0.01
N GLN A 461 5.34 13.46 0.51
CA GLN A 461 5.70 13.60 1.92
C GLN A 461 6.86 14.59 2.08
N GLU A 462 7.18 14.97 3.32
CA GLU A 462 8.33 15.83 3.62
C GLU A 462 9.69 15.13 3.50
N SER A 463 9.69 13.79 3.42
CA SER A 463 10.89 12.96 3.29
C SER A 463 10.55 11.58 2.75
N GLY A 464 11.56 10.77 2.47
CA GLY A 464 11.45 9.41 1.99
C GLY A 464 11.27 9.30 0.48
N VAL A 465 10.88 8.10 0.04
CA VAL A 465 10.68 7.78 -1.38
C VAL A 465 9.64 8.71 -2.02
N MET A 466 8.57 9.07 -1.30
CA MET A 466 7.52 9.97 -1.79
C MET A 466 7.93 11.45 -1.89
N LEU A 467 9.21 11.76 -1.65
CA LEU A 467 9.83 13.03 -2.02
C LEU A 467 10.88 12.79 -3.12
N ARG A 468 12.12 12.49 -2.72
CA ARG A 468 13.23 12.19 -3.63
C ARG A 468 14.40 11.48 -2.94
N ASP A 469 14.19 10.89 -1.76
CA ASP A 469 15.30 10.31 -0.99
C ASP A 469 15.90 9.08 -1.68
N TYR A 470 15.21 8.53 -2.68
CA TYR A 470 15.66 7.39 -3.49
C TYR A 470 16.96 7.66 -4.27
N VAL A 471 17.50 8.89 -4.29
CA VAL A 471 18.86 9.18 -4.79
C VAL A 471 19.97 8.43 -4.05
N VAL A 472 19.68 7.85 -2.88
CA VAL A 472 20.58 6.96 -2.12
C VAL A 472 20.03 5.53 -1.95
N LEU A 473 19.12 5.11 -2.85
CA LEU A 473 18.47 3.79 -2.80
C LEU A 473 19.47 2.62 -2.79
N ASN A 474 20.57 2.74 -3.54
CA ASN A 474 21.68 1.78 -3.57
C ASN A 474 22.13 1.36 -2.16
N ARG A 475 22.14 2.29 -1.19
CA ARG A 475 22.59 2.02 0.16
C ARG A 475 21.80 0.91 0.84
N THR A 476 20.55 0.66 0.46
CA THR A 476 19.78 -0.50 0.95
C THR A 476 20.37 -1.83 0.48
N PHE A 477 20.94 -1.88 -0.73
CA PHE A 477 21.33 -3.12 -1.41
C PHE A 477 22.84 -3.37 -1.40
N VAL A 478 23.66 -2.37 -1.09
CA VAL A 478 25.12 -2.49 -1.02
C VAL A 478 25.64 -2.20 0.40
N ALA A 479 26.70 -2.90 0.80
CA ALA A 479 27.38 -2.62 2.06
C ALA A 479 28.31 -1.39 1.98
N ARG A 480 28.71 -0.98 0.77
CA ARG A 480 29.59 0.17 0.55
C ARG A 480 29.14 0.96 -0.68
N GLU A 481 28.86 2.24 -0.48
CA GLU A 481 28.56 3.20 -1.54
C GLU A 481 29.85 3.58 -2.30
N ALA A 482 29.74 3.71 -3.62
CA ALA A 482 30.83 4.14 -4.50
C ALA A 482 30.94 5.68 -4.54
N TYR A 483 31.87 6.21 -5.35
CA TYR A 483 31.99 7.66 -5.51
C TYR A 483 30.71 8.27 -6.11
N CYS A 484 30.18 9.31 -5.46
CA CYS A 484 28.98 10.03 -5.91
C CYS A 484 29.38 11.30 -6.65
N THR A 485 29.09 11.36 -7.95
CA THR A 485 29.43 12.52 -8.78
C THR A 485 28.59 13.73 -8.41
N ARG A 486 27.30 13.53 -8.06
CA ARG A 486 26.36 14.58 -7.67
C ARG A 486 26.81 15.35 -6.42
N THR A 487 27.29 14.63 -5.40
CA THR A 487 27.71 15.24 -4.12
C THR A 487 29.22 15.39 -3.97
N LYS A 488 30.00 14.84 -4.91
CA LYS A 488 31.47 14.71 -4.85
C LYS A 488 31.96 13.94 -3.61
N SER A 489 31.11 13.11 -3.02
CA SER A 489 31.44 12.26 -1.88
C SER A 489 32.22 11.02 -2.34
N LYS A 490 33.20 10.60 -1.53
CA LYS A 490 33.96 9.36 -1.77
C LYS A 490 33.14 8.08 -1.58
N GLY A 491 31.91 8.20 -1.08
CA GLY A 491 31.14 7.05 -0.60
C GLY A 491 31.75 6.47 0.67
N GLY A 492 31.34 5.25 1.03
CA GLY A 492 31.77 4.63 2.29
C GLY A 492 30.86 3.49 2.71
N LEU A 493 31.09 2.98 3.93
CA LEU A 493 30.24 1.98 4.54
C LEU A 493 28.79 2.50 4.59
N ALA A 494 27.85 1.74 4.03
CA ALA A 494 26.44 2.11 4.01
C ALA A 494 25.70 1.35 5.11
N LEU A 495 25.35 2.04 6.19
CA LEU A 495 24.60 1.49 7.30
C LEU A 495 23.12 1.83 7.18
N GLN A 496 22.31 1.22 8.04
CA GLN A 496 20.87 1.40 8.07
C GLN A 496 20.44 2.88 8.18
N ALA A 497 21.19 3.69 8.92
CA ALA A 497 20.91 5.11 9.11
C ALA A 497 21.19 5.97 7.87
N ASP A 498 21.96 5.44 6.91
CA ASP A 498 22.32 6.15 5.68
C ASP A 498 21.34 5.87 4.53
N GLU A 499 20.43 4.91 4.71
CA GLU A 499 19.46 4.46 3.70
C GLU A 499 18.29 5.44 3.55
N CYS A 500 17.73 5.51 2.35
CA CYS A 500 16.38 6.07 2.17
C CYS A 500 15.33 5.12 2.76
N GLY A 501 14.12 5.63 2.98
CA GLY A 501 13.01 4.84 3.50
C GLY A 501 11.66 5.30 2.99
N TRP A 502 10.64 4.49 3.25
CA TRP A 502 9.26 4.96 3.18
C TRP A 502 8.98 5.88 4.36
N HIS A 503 8.25 6.97 4.13
CA HIS A 503 7.80 7.80 5.23
C HIS A 503 6.87 6.99 6.15
N ARG A 504 6.79 7.36 7.43
CA ARG A 504 5.94 6.64 8.41
C ARG A 504 4.49 6.58 7.93
N LEU A 505 3.98 7.70 7.43
CA LEU A 505 2.61 7.82 6.91
C LEU A 505 2.35 6.97 5.66
N ASP A 506 3.37 6.68 4.84
CA ASP A 506 3.26 5.79 3.68
C ASP A 506 3.17 4.33 4.15
N CYS A 507 3.99 3.95 5.14
CA CYS A 507 3.92 2.62 5.73
C CYS A 507 2.54 2.35 6.37
N LEU A 508 1.94 3.36 7.03
CA LEU A 508 0.57 3.23 7.57
C LEU A 508 -0.46 3.06 6.44
N ARG A 509 -0.31 3.76 5.31
CA ARG A 509 -1.20 3.57 4.14
C ARG A 509 -1.07 2.16 3.57
N PHE A 510 0.16 1.68 3.38
CA PHE A 510 0.40 0.30 2.95
C PHE A 510 -0.23 -0.71 3.91
N ARG A 511 -0.10 -0.51 5.23
CA ARG A 511 -0.73 -1.40 6.22
C ARG A 511 -2.24 -1.54 6.05
N ALA A 512 -2.94 -0.49 5.61
CA ALA A 512 -4.38 -0.47 5.38
C ALA A 512 -4.76 -0.91 3.95
N HIS A 513 -3.82 -0.93 3.02
CA HIS A 513 -4.07 -1.21 1.61
C HIS A 513 -4.32 -2.72 1.34
N PRO A 514 -5.33 -3.09 0.52
CA PRO A 514 -5.66 -4.50 0.24
C PRO A 514 -4.48 -5.34 -0.28
N SER A 515 -3.63 -4.79 -1.14
CA SER A 515 -2.46 -5.49 -1.70
C SER A 515 -1.36 -5.84 -0.69
N PHE A 516 -1.43 -5.31 0.53
CA PHE A 516 -0.41 -5.50 1.59
C PHE A 516 -0.97 -6.27 2.80
N ARG A 517 -2.17 -6.82 2.66
CA ARG A 517 -2.85 -7.59 3.71
C ARG A 517 -2.10 -8.89 3.99
N LEU A 518 -1.94 -9.22 5.27
CA LEU A 518 -1.36 -10.50 5.71
C LEU A 518 -2.48 -11.48 6.10
N PRO A 519 -2.21 -12.80 6.09
CA PRO A 519 -3.21 -13.81 6.45
C PRO A 519 -3.69 -13.68 7.90
N ASN A 520 -2.83 -13.19 8.79
CA ASN A 520 -3.14 -13.00 10.20
C ASN A 520 -3.83 -11.66 10.51
N ASP A 521 -4.14 -10.85 9.48
CA ASP A 521 -4.94 -9.65 9.69
C ASP A 521 -6.39 -9.99 10.00
N PRO A 522 -7.03 -9.27 10.94
CA PRO A 522 -8.43 -9.50 11.23
C PRO A 522 -9.29 -9.28 9.98
N PRO A 523 -10.41 -10.01 9.82
CA PRO A 523 -11.43 -9.71 8.82
C PRO A 523 -11.81 -8.23 8.89
N MET A 524 -11.91 -7.61 7.71
CA MET A 524 -12.15 -6.18 7.62
C MET A 524 -13.63 -5.96 7.36
N SER A 525 -14.23 -4.98 8.04
CA SER A 525 -15.59 -4.55 7.71
C SER A 525 -15.64 -4.07 6.26
N PRO A 526 -16.67 -4.44 5.47
CA PRO A 526 -16.86 -3.88 4.13
C PRO A 526 -17.19 -2.38 4.18
N ASP A 527 -17.63 -1.87 5.34
CA ASP A 527 -17.83 -0.46 5.59
C ASP A 527 -16.50 0.23 5.90
N GLY A 528 -15.92 0.86 4.88
CA GLY A 528 -14.73 1.70 5.00
C GLY A 528 -15.03 3.15 5.40
N SER A 529 -16.27 3.51 5.70
CA SER A 529 -16.62 4.91 5.94
C SER A 529 -15.99 5.47 7.22
N VAL A 530 -15.56 6.74 7.13
CA VAL A 530 -15.14 7.55 8.27
C VAL A 530 -16.13 8.70 8.41
N GLN A 531 -16.57 8.98 9.62
CA GLN A 531 -17.57 10.00 9.92
C GLN A 531 -17.08 10.93 11.02
N ALA A 532 -17.41 12.21 10.90
CA ALA A 532 -17.10 13.21 11.90
C ALA A 532 -18.36 13.96 12.33
N PHE A 533 -18.48 14.18 13.63
CA PHE A 533 -19.59 14.87 14.27
C PHE A 533 -19.04 15.94 15.20
N PRO A 534 -19.32 17.23 14.96
CA PRO A 534 -19.02 18.26 15.94
C PRO A 534 -19.97 18.07 17.14
N VAL A 535 -19.48 18.30 18.34
CA VAL A 535 -20.27 18.19 19.57
C VAL A 535 -19.95 19.35 20.52
N GLU A 536 -20.46 19.31 21.76
CA GLU A 536 -20.24 20.39 22.72
C GLU A 536 -18.75 20.67 22.97
N ASN A 537 -18.44 21.90 23.39
CA ASN A 537 -17.09 22.36 23.76
C ASN A 537 -16.06 22.36 22.61
N GLY A 538 -16.51 22.40 21.35
CA GLY A 538 -15.61 22.44 20.19
C GLY A 538 -14.89 21.11 19.92
N ASN A 539 -15.44 20.02 20.45
CA ASN A 539 -14.90 18.68 20.22
C ASN A 539 -15.49 18.08 18.93
N VAL A 540 -14.74 17.16 18.33
CA VAL A 540 -15.21 16.36 17.20
C VAL A 540 -15.14 14.89 17.57
N LEU A 541 -16.27 14.19 17.49
CA LEU A 541 -16.31 12.73 17.58
C LEU A 541 -16.11 12.15 16.18
N VAL A 542 -15.12 11.28 16.03
CA VAL A 542 -14.85 10.58 14.77
C VAL A 542 -15.17 9.10 14.93
N MET A 543 -15.81 8.51 13.93
CA MET A 543 -16.23 7.11 13.91
C MET A 543 -15.78 6.39 12.65
N ALA A 544 -15.39 5.14 12.79
CA ALA A 544 -15.11 4.23 11.68
C ALA A 544 -15.38 2.77 12.10
N ALA A 545 -16.11 2.01 11.29
CA ALA A 545 -16.45 0.61 11.59
C ALA A 545 -15.19 -0.29 11.71
N THR A 546 -14.18 -0.01 10.90
CA THR A 546 -12.87 -0.68 10.94
C THR A 546 -11.95 -0.16 12.03
N GLY A 547 -12.31 0.92 12.72
CA GLY A 547 -11.45 1.64 13.66
C GLY A 547 -10.64 2.76 13.02
N ILE A 548 -10.33 3.78 13.81
CA ILE A 548 -9.50 4.92 13.41
C ILE A 548 -8.03 4.52 13.54
N PHE A 549 -7.22 4.82 12.53
CA PHE A 549 -5.82 4.44 12.48
C PHE A 549 -4.88 5.61 12.76
N PHE A 550 -5.00 6.71 12.02
CA PHE A 550 -4.20 7.92 12.27
C PHE A 550 -4.92 9.17 11.78
N VAL A 551 -4.50 10.32 12.30
CA VAL A 551 -5.00 11.64 11.93
C VAL A 551 -3.83 12.51 11.50
N GLU A 552 -3.85 12.95 10.26
CA GLU A 552 -2.91 13.93 9.70
C GLU A 552 -3.39 15.34 10.03
N ILE A 553 -2.44 16.21 10.37
CA ILE A 553 -2.71 17.59 10.82
C ILE A 553 -1.95 18.54 9.91
N TYR A 554 -2.69 19.44 9.27
CA TYR A 554 -2.16 20.44 8.36
C TYR A 554 -2.41 21.83 8.97
N ALA A 555 -1.33 22.56 9.20
CA ALA A 555 -1.42 23.96 9.57
C ALA A 555 -1.53 24.86 8.34
N ASP A 556 -1.82 26.13 8.57
CA ASP A 556 -1.91 27.14 7.53
C ASP A 556 -0.63 27.19 6.67
N GLY A 557 -0.81 27.07 5.35
CA GLY A 557 0.27 27.05 4.37
C GLY A 557 0.99 25.72 4.18
N ASP A 558 0.63 24.66 4.91
CA ASP A 558 1.21 23.33 4.71
C ASP A 558 0.71 22.70 3.40
N ASP A 559 1.64 22.20 2.58
CA ASP A 559 1.35 21.46 1.35
C ASP A 559 1.59 19.94 1.49
N VAL A 560 2.30 19.54 2.56
CA VAL A 560 2.50 18.16 3.01
C VAL A 560 2.25 18.04 4.52
N CYS A 561 2.05 16.82 5.02
CA CYS A 561 1.79 16.61 6.44
C CYS A 561 3.09 16.59 7.25
N HIS A 562 3.19 17.46 8.27
CA HIS A 562 4.34 17.52 9.18
C HIS A 562 4.04 17.00 10.60
N ALA A 563 2.76 16.82 10.95
CA ALA A 563 2.34 16.39 12.27
C ALA A 563 1.14 15.45 12.19
N TRP A 564 1.16 14.37 12.98
CA TRP A 564 0.07 13.40 13.00
C TRP A 564 -0.10 12.77 14.39
N ILE A 565 -1.22 12.07 14.56
CA ILE A 565 -1.53 11.26 15.74
C ILE A 565 -1.82 9.84 15.27
N GLU A 566 -1.06 8.87 15.75
CA GLU A 566 -1.32 7.44 15.52
C GLU A 566 -2.21 6.87 16.65
N TYR A 567 -3.13 5.99 16.27
CA TYR A 567 -3.97 5.20 17.18
C TYR A 567 -3.62 3.72 17.01
N PRO A 568 -2.48 3.27 17.57
CA PRO A 568 -2.00 1.90 17.42
C PRO A 568 -2.90 0.90 18.17
N THR A 569 -2.88 -0.35 17.72
CA THR A 569 -3.64 -1.48 18.31
C THR A 569 -2.89 -2.22 19.40
N ASP A 570 -1.84 -1.64 19.97
CA ASP A 570 -0.92 -2.33 20.89
C ASP A 570 -1.61 -2.88 22.16
N GLN A 571 -2.86 -2.49 22.42
CA GLN A 571 -3.68 -2.92 23.56
C GLN A 571 -4.99 -3.66 23.18
N GLY A 572 -5.20 -4.03 21.91
CA GLY A 572 -6.37 -4.81 21.50
C GLY A 572 -7.02 -4.33 20.20
N THR A 573 -8.35 -4.37 20.13
CA THR A 573 -9.11 -4.01 18.92
C THR A 573 -9.01 -2.51 18.63
N PRO A 574 -8.91 -2.11 17.34
CA PRO A 574 -8.95 -0.70 16.94
C PRO A 574 -10.11 0.08 17.57
N SER A 575 -9.84 1.28 18.08
CA SER A 575 -10.88 2.19 18.57
C SER A 575 -11.78 2.63 17.42
N ARG A 576 -13.06 2.27 17.48
CA ARG A 576 -14.09 2.65 16.49
C ARG A 576 -14.63 4.06 16.66
N GLN A 577 -14.35 4.69 17.79
CA GLN A 577 -14.73 6.07 18.09
C GLN A 577 -13.57 6.75 18.83
N ILE A 578 -13.21 7.96 18.41
CA ILE A 578 -12.26 8.83 19.11
C ILE A 578 -12.85 10.22 19.30
N THR A 579 -12.33 10.96 20.26
CA THR A 579 -12.63 12.37 20.48
C THR A 579 -11.41 13.19 20.10
N LEU A 580 -11.58 14.14 19.19
CA LEU A 580 -10.57 15.13 18.84
C LEU A 580 -10.91 16.45 19.53
N THR A 581 -9.88 17.10 20.05
CA THR A 581 -9.98 18.44 20.64
C THR A 581 -9.03 19.39 19.93
N GLU A 582 -9.43 20.65 19.77
CA GLU A 582 -8.58 21.64 19.08
C GLU A 582 -7.23 21.85 19.82
N SER A 583 -7.25 21.80 21.15
CA SER A 583 -6.06 21.95 21.99
C SER A 583 -5.03 20.85 21.74
N GLU A 584 -5.47 19.59 21.65
CA GLU A 584 -4.60 18.44 21.36
C GLU A 584 -3.99 18.56 19.96
N LEU A 585 -4.81 18.86 18.95
CA LEU A 585 -4.37 19.00 17.56
C LEU A 585 -3.34 20.12 17.41
N ARG A 586 -3.62 21.31 17.98
CA ARG A 586 -2.68 22.43 17.97
C ARG A 586 -1.43 22.15 18.81
N GLY A 587 -1.54 21.37 19.87
CA GLY A 587 -0.40 20.93 20.68
C GLY A 587 0.66 20.18 19.88
N ARG A 588 0.27 19.45 18.83
CA ARG A 588 1.17 18.71 17.92
C ARG A 588 1.90 19.61 16.92
N LEU A 589 1.39 20.81 16.65
CA LEU A 589 1.99 21.74 15.70
C LEU A 589 3.14 22.54 16.33
N PRO A 590 4.15 22.96 15.54
CA PRO A 590 5.16 23.92 15.97
C PRO A 590 4.52 25.23 16.47
N GLU A 591 5.11 25.84 17.51
CA GLU A 591 4.52 27.00 18.21
C GLU A 591 4.05 28.13 17.27
N LYS A 592 4.86 28.44 16.26
CA LYS A 592 4.58 29.50 15.27
C LYS A 592 3.32 29.23 14.43
N LYS A 593 2.97 27.97 14.21
CA LYS A 593 1.84 27.54 13.37
C LYS A 593 0.55 27.27 14.18
N ARG A 594 0.61 27.30 15.52
CA ARG A 594 -0.53 26.97 16.38
C ARG A 594 -1.71 27.94 16.31
N LYS A 595 -1.56 29.13 15.72
CA LYS A 595 -2.64 30.14 15.65
C LYS A 595 -3.36 30.20 14.30
N GLY A 596 -2.85 29.51 13.28
CA GLY A 596 -3.40 29.53 11.93
C GLY A 596 -4.65 28.66 11.74
N SER A 597 -5.10 28.58 10.48
CA SER A 597 -6.09 27.60 10.03
C SER A 597 -5.61 26.18 10.34
N LEU A 598 -6.58 25.27 10.54
CA LEU A 598 -6.30 23.89 10.93
C LEU A 598 -7.16 22.95 10.08
N LYS A 599 -6.50 22.20 9.20
CA LYS A 599 -7.10 21.11 8.43
C LYS A 599 -6.67 19.77 9.04
N ILE A 600 -7.57 18.81 9.06
CA ILE A 600 -7.24 17.43 9.44
C ILE A 600 -7.71 16.41 8.39
N SER A 601 -6.98 15.32 8.27
CA SER A 601 -7.37 14.15 7.46
C SER A 601 -7.33 12.90 8.33
N VAL A 602 -8.49 12.30 8.59
CA VAL A 602 -8.61 11.11 9.43
C VAL A 602 -8.61 9.86 8.55
N LYS A 603 -7.78 8.87 8.90
CA LYS A 603 -7.67 7.59 8.19
C LYS A 603 -8.09 6.43 9.08
N SER A 604 -8.79 5.46 8.51
CA SER A 604 -9.23 4.23 9.19
C SER A 604 -8.33 3.03 8.86
N TYR A 605 -8.40 1.98 9.68
CA TYR A 605 -7.75 0.69 9.37
C TYR A 605 -8.32 0.03 8.11
N GLY A 606 -9.49 0.47 7.64
CA GLY A 606 -10.13 0.02 6.40
C GLY A 606 -9.67 0.73 5.14
N GLY A 607 -8.71 1.66 5.25
CA GLY A 607 -8.24 2.49 4.13
C GLY A 607 -9.17 3.67 3.80
N GLY A 608 -10.31 3.81 4.47
CA GLY A 608 -11.19 4.96 4.30
C GLY A 608 -10.62 6.24 4.92
N SER A 609 -11.03 7.38 4.38
CA SER A 609 -10.56 8.69 4.81
C SER A 609 -11.69 9.72 4.89
N LEU A 610 -11.49 10.74 5.74
CA LEU A 610 -12.37 11.91 5.84
C LEU A 610 -11.54 13.16 6.13
N GLU A 611 -11.83 14.24 5.41
CA GLU A 611 -11.16 15.53 5.59
C GLU A 611 -12.08 16.55 6.26
N ILE A 612 -11.50 17.36 7.14
CA ILE A 612 -12.12 18.55 7.72
C ILE A 612 -11.20 19.73 7.37
N ASP A 613 -11.57 20.50 6.35
CA ASP A 613 -10.72 21.57 5.80
C ASP A 613 -10.52 22.75 6.76
N ASP A 614 -11.50 23.01 7.63
CA ASP A 614 -11.40 24.03 8.67
C ASP A 614 -12.06 23.50 9.94
N TYR A 615 -11.22 23.03 10.88
CA TYR A 615 -11.66 22.47 12.15
C TYR A 615 -12.47 23.49 12.97
N LYS A 616 -12.06 24.77 12.95
CA LYS A 616 -12.72 25.82 13.74
C LYS A 616 -14.08 26.15 13.15
N LYS A 617 -14.19 26.24 11.82
CA LYS A 617 -15.47 26.42 11.14
C LYS A 617 -16.41 25.23 11.40
N PHE A 618 -15.89 24.01 11.29
CA PHE A 618 -16.66 22.79 11.50
C PHE A 618 -17.22 22.65 12.92
N THR A 619 -16.51 23.18 13.93
CA THR A 619 -16.95 23.17 15.34
C THR A 619 -17.67 24.47 15.76
N SER A 620 -17.88 25.40 14.83
CA SER A 620 -18.50 26.69 15.08
C SER A 620 -20.04 26.62 15.19
N LYS A 621 -20.66 27.78 15.37
CA LYS A 621 -22.13 27.93 15.33
C LYS A 621 -22.74 27.51 13.99
N GLU A 622 -21.97 27.45 12.91
CA GLU A 622 -22.47 26.98 11.60
C GLU A 622 -22.93 25.52 11.62
N SER A 623 -22.32 24.70 12.48
CA SER A 623 -22.70 23.29 12.65
C SER A 623 -23.67 23.08 13.81
N LEU A 624 -24.05 24.13 14.54
CA LEU A 624 -24.92 24.08 15.72
C LEU A 624 -26.31 24.60 15.40
N ILE A 625 -27.33 23.82 15.77
CA ILE A 625 -28.73 24.22 15.68
C ILE A 625 -29.32 24.26 17.10
N LYS A 626 -30.07 25.32 17.39
CA LYS A 626 -30.90 25.39 18.59
C LYS A 626 -32.28 24.83 18.29
N LEU A 627 -32.60 23.70 18.90
CA LEU A 627 -33.92 23.09 18.82
C LEU A 627 -34.93 23.91 19.64
N LEU A 628 -36.21 23.87 19.25
CA LEU A 628 -37.27 24.62 19.93
C LEU A 628 -37.47 24.21 21.40
N ASN A 629 -37.03 23.01 21.78
CA ASN A 629 -37.02 22.52 23.16
C ASN A 629 -35.80 22.99 23.97
N GLY A 630 -34.99 23.90 23.44
CA GLY A 630 -33.79 24.46 24.09
C GLY A 630 -32.53 23.60 23.97
N LYS A 631 -32.65 22.34 23.51
CA LYS A 631 -31.50 21.46 23.26
C LYS A 631 -30.68 21.94 22.06
N SER A 632 -29.42 21.53 22.05
CA SER A 632 -28.49 21.76 20.93
C SER A 632 -28.47 20.51 20.04
N ALA A 633 -28.57 20.71 18.73
CA ALA A 633 -28.30 19.69 17.74
C ALA A 633 -27.07 20.05 16.90
N PHE A 634 -26.36 19.05 16.40
CA PHE A 634 -25.12 19.25 15.65
C PHE A 634 -25.21 18.57 14.28
N ARG A 635 -24.76 19.28 13.24
CA ARG A 635 -24.71 18.78 11.87
C ARG A 635 -23.44 17.96 11.66
N SER A 636 -23.58 16.71 11.23
CA SER A 636 -22.43 15.87 10.86
C SER A 636 -21.66 16.44 9.66
N GLN A 637 -20.47 15.90 9.40
CA GLN A 637 -19.80 16.14 8.13
C GLN A 637 -20.74 15.79 6.97
N LYS A 638 -20.76 16.67 5.98
CA LYS A 638 -21.64 16.58 4.82
C LYS A 638 -21.05 15.64 3.76
N LEU A 639 -21.90 14.78 3.22
CA LEU A 639 -21.66 13.96 2.03
C LEU A 639 -22.19 14.68 0.78
N GLY A 640 -21.60 14.41 -0.38
CA GLY A 640 -21.91 15.11 -1.63
C GLY A 640 -21.25 16.49 -1.73
N SER A 641 -21.16 17.03 -2.94
CA SER A 641 -20.41 18.27 -3.21
C SER A 641 -21.20 19.55 -2.91
N SER A 642 -22.54 19.51 -2.89
CA SER A 642 -23.41 20.69 -2.80
C SER A 642 -23.09 21.78 -3.82
N LYS A 643 -22.75 21.40 -5.05
CA LYS A 643 -22.25 22.28 -6.10
C LYS A 643 -23.02 22.15 -7.41
N MET A 644 -24.20 21.53 -7.40
CA MET A 644 -25.03 21.51 -8.60
C MET A 644 -25.61 22.90 -8.89
N ASP A 645 -25.87 23.16 -10.16
CA ASP A 645 -26.52 24.39 -10.59
C ASP A 645 -27.89 24.54 -9.93
N GLY A 646 -28.12 25.71 -9.32
CA GLY A 646 -29.35 25.99 -8.58
C GLY A 646 -29.50 25.24 -7.26
N SER A 647 -28.43 24.63 -6.73
CA SER A 647 -28.44 23.97 -5.43
C SER A 647 -28.78 24.94 -4.30
N GLN A 648 -29.77 24.58 -3.48
CA GLN A 648 -30.21 25.35 -2.32
C GLN A 648 -30.12 24.52 -1.04
N PRO A 649 -29.77 25.12 0.11
CA PRO A 649 -29.81 24.42 1.40
C PRO A 649 -31.20 23.88 1.71
N THR A 650 -31.27 22.69 2.30
CA THR A 650 -32.51 22.08 2.79
C THR A 650 -32.25 21.40 4.12
N GLU A 651 -33.25 21.41 5.01
CA GLU A 651 -33.14 20.89 6.36
C GLU A 651 -34.51 20.44 6.87
N ALA A 652 -34.54 19.31 7.58
CA ALA A 652 -35.72 18.81 8.27
C ALA A 652 -35.33 18.35 9.68
N ILE A 653 -35.71 19.14 10.68
CA ILE A 653 -35.64 18.76 12.10
C ILE A 653 -36.89 17.95 12.42
N PHE A 654 -36.74 16.71 12.87
CA PHE A 654 -37.87 15.84 13.12
C PHE A 654 -38.78 16.43 14.20
N THR A 655 -40.07 16.55 13.89
CA THR A 655 -41.08 17.03 14.84
C THR A 655 -41.10 16.15 16.09
N SER A 656 -40.94 14.83 15.94
CA SER A 656 -40.82 13.87 17.04
C SER A 656 -39.57 14.07 17.93
N ALA A 657 -38.54 14.77 17.46
CA ALA A 657 -37.37 15.10 18.26
C ALA A 657 -37.58 16.36 19.13
N VAL A 658 -38.60 17.16 18.81
CA VAL A 658 -38.93 18.41 19.50
C VAL A 658 -40.17 18.26 20.37
N LYS A 659 -41.18 17.54 19.87
CA LYS A 659 -42.47 17.30 20.50
C LYS A 659 -42.57 15.84 20.94
N GLN A 660 -42.71 15.59 22.24
CA GLN A 660 -42.74 14.24 22.80
C GLN A 660 -44.03 13.46 22.49
N ASP A 661 -45.10 14.15 22.10
CA ASP A 661 -46.41 13.60 21.71
C ASP A 661 -46.53 13.30 20.21
N ARG A 662 -45.41 13.31 19.48
CA ARG A 662 -45.36 13.04 18.04
C ARG A 662 -44.42 11.88 17.73
N VAL A 663 -44.87 10.98 16.86
CA VAL A 663 -44.07 9.82 16.43
C VAL A 663 -43.94 9.81 14.91
N LEU A 664 -42.72 9.59 14.41
CA LEU A 664 -42.49 9.44 12.98
C LEU A 664 -43.10 8.10 12.53
N SER A 665 -44.13 8.16 11.68
CA SER A 665 -44.91 6.98 11.28
C SER A 665 -44.38 6.36 9.98
N ARG A 666 -43.96 7.19 9.02
CA ARG A 666 -43.41 6.75 7.74
C ARG A 666 -42.54 7.83 7.08
N VAL A 667 -41.65 7.41 6.19
CA VAL A 667 -40.91 8.30 5.27
C VAL A 667 -41.31 7.95 3.84
N VAL A 668 -41.60 8.96 3.03
CA VAL A 668 -41.68 8.82 1.57
C VAL A 668 -40.37 9.29 0.97
N ILE A 669 -39.70 8.45 0.20
CA ILE A 669 -38.44 8.77 -0.46
C ILE A 669 -38.73 9.03 -1.94
N TYR A 670 -38.37 10.22 -2.40
CA TYR A 670 -38.47 10.62 -3.80
C TYR A 670 -37.12 10.37 -4.46
N HIS A 671 -37.11 9.52 -5.48
CA HIS A 671 -35.88 9.09 -6.14
C HIS A 671 -36.13 8.62 -7.58
N GLY A 672 -35.08 8.66 -8.39
CA GLY A 672 -35.01 8.08 -9.72
C GLY A 672 -33.62 7.50 -9.97
N MET A 673 -32.83 8.13 -10.84
CA MET A 673 -31.41 7.80 -11.02
C MET A 673 -30.53 8.26 -9.85
N ALA A 674 -31.04 9.17 -9.01
CA ALA A 674 -30.44 9.71 -7.80
C ALA A 674 -31.56 9.96 -6.77
N VAL A 675 -31.21 10.40 -5.56
CA VAL A 675 -32.20 10.71 -4.52
C VAL A 675 -32.64 12.18 -4.63
N ASP A 676 -33.92 12.44 -4.89
CA ASP A 676 -34.48 13.77 -5.07
C ASP A 676 -34.89 14.44 -3.74
N GLY A 677 -35.39 13.65 -2.79
CA GLY A 677 -35.85 14.16 -1.50
C GLY A 677 -36.49 13.10 -0.60
N MET A 678 -36.88 13.53 0.60
CA MET A 678 -37.53 12.72 1.62
C MET A 678 -38.65 13.53 2.28
N GLU A 679 -39.82 12.91 2.48
CA GLU A 679 -40.93 13.51 3.23
C GLU A 679 -41.21 12.67 4.47
N PHE A 680 -41.00 13.28 5.63
CA PHE A 680 -41.21 12.68 6.95
C PHE A 680 -42.65 12.91 7.37
N ILE A 681 -43.40 11.84 7.65
CA ILE A 681 -44.83 11.88 7.99
C ILE A 681 -45.02 11.35 9.41
N TYR A 682 -45.80 12.06 10.21
CA TYR A 682 -46.05 11.74 11.62
C TYR A 682 -47.39 11.02 11.81
N ASP A 683 -47.68 10.66 13.06
CA ASP A 683 -48.92 10.00 13.49
C ASP A 683 -50.18 10.87 13.30
N ASP A 684 -50.03 12.20 13.22
CA ASP A 684 -51.09 13.16 12.92
C ASP A 684 -51.18 13.56 11.43
N ASP A 685 -50.49 12.82 10.55
CA ASP A 685 -50.33 13.11 9.12
C ASP A 685 -49.66 14.46 8.78
N SER A 686 -49.11 15.18 9.77
CA SER A 686 -48.24 16.31 9.50
C SER A 686 -46.97 15.86 8.76
N ARG A 687 -46.41 16.74 7.92
CA ARG A 687 -45.34 16.40 6.99
C ARG A 687 -44.19 17.39 7.00
N GLN A 688 -42.97 16.90 6.83
CA GLN A 688 -41.77 17.72 6.63
C GLN A 688 -41.02 17.25 5.40
N LEU A 689 -40.82 18.14 4.44
CA LEU A 689 -40.09 17.85 3.21
C LEU A 689 -38.62 18.25 3.33
N PHE A 690 -37.74 17.35 2.92
CA PHE A 690 -36.31 17.55 2.73
C PHE A 690 -35.98 17.30 1.25
N GLY A 691 -35.38 18.26 0.56
CA GLY A 691 -35.19 18.20 -0.89
C GLY A 691 -36.48 18.46 -1.68
N LYS A 692 -36.75 17.65 -2.71
CA LYS A 692 -37.87 17.85 -3.64
C LYS A 692 -38.65 16.56 -3.91
N LYS A 693 -39.89 16.71 -4.39
CA LYS A 693 -40.74 15.61 -4.85
C LYS A 693 -40.45 15.26 -6.31
N GLY A 694 -39.23 14.80 -6.58
CA GLY A 694 -38.74 14.44 -7.92
C GLY A 694 -38.73 12.93 -8.17
N GLY A 695 -38.22 12.52 -9.34
CA GLY A 695 -38.06 11.11 -9.69
C GLY A 695 -39.38 10.37 -9.93
N LYS A 696 -39.51 9.19 -9.31
CA LYS A 696 -40.69 8.33 -9.37
C LYS A 696 -41.92 9.03 -8.78
N GLU A 697 -43.02 9.04 -9.55
CA GLU A 697 -44.29 9.62 -9.10
C GLU A 697 -44.78 8.96 -7.80
N GLY A 698 -45.13 9.78 -6.81
CA GLY A 698 -45.55 9.33 -5.47
C GLY A 698 -44.42 8.88 -4.53
N GLY A 699 -43.21 8.66 -5.05
CA GLY A 699 -42.07 8.13 -4.28
C GLY A 699 -42.27 6.68 -3.80
N ASP A 700 -41.37 6.22 -2.94
CA ASP A 700 -41.48 4.94 -2.23
C ASP A 700 -41.62 5.14 -0.72
N THR A 701 -42.57 4.45 -0.11
CA THR A 701 -42.89 4.58 1.32
C THR A 701 -42.17 3.53 2.16
N PHE A 702 -41.54 3.98 3.23
CA PHE A 702 -41.01 3.14 4.30
C PHE A 702 -41.77 3.41 5.61
N GLU A 703 -42.49 2.42 6.12
CA GLU A 703 -43.30 2.52 7.35
C GLU A 703 -42.53 2.02 8.58
N PHE A 704 -42.68 2.72 9.71
CA PHE A 704 -42.10 2.35 11.00
C PHE A 704 -43.11 1.59 11.88
N ASP A 705 -42.60 0.68 12.71
CA ASP A 705 -43.37 0.07 13.78
C ASP A 705 -43.49 1.03 14.97
N VAL A 706 -44.48 1.92 14.86
CA VAL A 706 -44.81 2.92 15.89
C VAL A 706 -45.10 2.27 17.25
N ARG A 707 -45.70 1.07 17.28
CA ARG A 707 -46.03 0.37 18.54
C ARG A 707 -44.79 -0.09 19.29
N ARG A 708 -43.74 -0.44 18.56
CA ARG A 708 -42.44 -0.84 19.12
C ARG A 708 -41.48 0.35 19.32
N GLY A 709 -41.94 1.58 19.08
CA GLY A 709 -41.11 2.78 19.19
C GLY A 709 -39.94 2.78 18.20
N GLU A 710 -40.14 2.24 17.00
CA GLU A 710 -39.10 2.22 15.98
C GLU A 710 -38.77 3.65 15.52
N TYR A 711 -37.48 3.95 15.41
CA TYR A 711 -36.99 5.25 14.96
C TYR A 711 -35.79 5.08 14.03
N ILE A 712 -35.45 6.15 13.32
CA ILE A 712 -34.27 6.20 12.45
C ILE A 712 -33.00 6.22 13.30
N SER A 713 -32.21 5.14 13.21
CA SER A 713 -30.94 5.01 13.93
C SER A 713 -29.73 5.39 13.06
N GLY A 714 -29.89 5.45 11.74
CA GLY A 714 -28.81 5.77 10.81
C GLY A 714 -29.23 5.74 9.35
N PHE A 715 -28.26 5.98 8.48
CA PHE A 715 -28.42 5.88 7.03
C PHE A 715 -27.23 5.17 6.41
N VAL A 716 -27.44 4.39 5.35
CA VAL A 716 -26.38 4.12 4.37
C VAL A 716 -26.63 5.05 3.19
N VAL A 717 -25.66 5.91 2.89
CA VAL A 717 -25.75 6.91 1.83
C VAL A 717 -24.70 6.58 0.78
N ARG A 718 -25.12 6.51 -0.47
CA ARG A 718 -24.22 6.41 -1.61
C ARG A 718 -24.01 7.79 -2.19
N SER A 719 -22.77 8.25 -2.27
CA SER A 719 -22.48 9.60 -2.72
C SER A 719 -21.19 9.73 -3.53
N GLY A 720 -21.21 10.63 -4.49
CA GLY A 720 -20.05 11.18 -5.18
C GLY A 720 -20.17 12.70 -5.25
N PHE A 721 -20.38 13.23 -6.46
CA PHE A 721 -20.69 14.66 -6.61
C PHE A 721 -22.06 15.03 -6.01
N TRP A 722 -23.01 14.09 -6.00
CA TRP A 722 -24.35 14.20 -5.42
C TRP A 722 -24.72 12.95 -4.62
N ILE A 723 -25.98 12.82 -4.20
CA ILE A 723 -26.49 11.65 -3.47
C ILE A 723 -27.11 10.66 -4.45
N ASP A 724 -26.37 9.61 -4.75
CA ASP A 724 -26.76 8.57 -5.70
C ASP A 724 -27.84 7.66 -5.12
N GLY A 725 -27.72 7.27 -3.85
CA GLY A 725 -28.64 6.35 -3.21
C GLY A 725 -28.71 6.49 -1.71
N LEU A 726 -29.80 6.02 -1.10
CA LEU A 726 -30.04 6.13 0.33
C LEU A 726 -30.80 4.90 0.87
N GLN A 727 -30.37 4.43 2.04
CA GLN A 727 -30.99 3.36 2.81
C GLN A 727 -31.22 3.83 4.24
N ILE A 728 -32.42 3.59 4.79
CA ILE A 728 -32.77 3.90 6.17
C ILE A 728 -32.37 2.73 7.06
N LEU A 729 -31.69 3.03 8.17
CA LEU A 729 -31.41 2.10 9.27
C LEU A 729 -32.29 2.45 10.46
N THR A 730 -32.86 1.44 11.12
CA THR A 730 -33.78 1.66 12.25
C THR A 730 -33.26 1.09 13.57
N SER A 731 -33.86 1.53 14.67
CA SER A 731 -33.56 1.04 16.02
C SER A 731 -33.90 -0.43 16.25
N LEU A 732 -34.76 -1.01 15.42
CA LEU A 732 -35.11 -2.44 15.45
C LEU A 732 -34.19 -3.31 14.57
N GLY A 733 -33.13 -2.73 14.02
CA GLY A 733 -32.19 -3.42 13.13
C GLY A 733 -32.73 -3.66 11.71
N ARG A 734 -33.88 -3.05 11.35
CA ARG A 734 -34.38 -3.12 9.97
C ARG A 734 -33.58 -2.19 9.08
N LYS A 735 -33.46 -2.59 7.81
CA LYS A 735 -32.92 -1.78 6.73
C LYS A 735 -33.97 -1.67 5.64
N SER A 736 -34.21 -0.46 5.13
CA SER A 736 -35.02 -0.31 3.91
C SER A 736 -34.30 -0.92 2.70
N PRO A 737 -34.95 -1.04 1.53
CA PRO A 737 -34.24 -1.10 0.26
C PRO A 737 -33.34 0.14 0.07
N VAL A 738 -32.38 0.07 -0.85
CA VAL A 738 -31.66 1.26 -1.31
C VAL A 738 -32.54 1.99 -2.32
N TYR A 739 -32.87 3.25 -2.03
CA TYR A 739 -33.60 4.14 -2.93
C TYR A 739 -32.61 4.95 -3.77
N GLY A 740 -32.88 5.19 -5.04
CA GLY A 740 -31.93 5.74 -6.02
C GLY A 740 -31.02 4.67 -6.65
N ASN A 741 -29.80 5.07 -7.03
CA ASN A 741 -28.82 4.18 -7.65
C ASN A 741 -27.98 3.43 -6.60
N ALA A 742 -28.27 2.14 -6.41
CA ALA A 742 -27.58 1.27 -5.47
C ALA A 742 -26.09 1.01 -5.77
N HIS A 743 -25.64 1.37 -6.98
CA HIS A 743 -24.26 1.18 -7.45
C HIS A 743 -23.55 2.50 -7.77
N GLY A 744 -24.20 3.65 -7.57
CA GLY A 744 -23.59 4.97 -7.78
C GLY A 744 -22.74 5.39 -6.59
N GLY A 745 -21.69 6.17 -6.80
CA GLY A 745 -20.85 6.73 -5.73
C GLY A 745 -20.26 5.72 -4.73
N ASP A 746 -19.64 6.24 -3.69
CA ASP A 746 -19.11 5.46 -2.57
C ASP A 746 -20.16 5.32 -1.45
N ALA A 747 -20.15 4.19 -0.75
CA ALA A 747 -21.08 3.93 0.34
C ALA A 747 -20.55 4.46 1.69
N HIS A 748 -21.39 5.20 2.41
CA HIS A 748 -21.11 5.78 3.72
C HIS A 748 -22.20 5.42 4.73
N THR A 749 -21.84 4.90 5.91
CA THR A 749 -22.82 4.45 6.91
C THR A 749 -23.01 5.45 8.05
N LEU A 750 -23.81 6.49 7.87
CA LEU A 750 -24.05 7.51 8.90
C LEU A 750 -24.79 6.96 10.13
N ILE A 751 -24.07 6.77 11.24
CA ILE A 751 -24.63 6.35 12.54
C ILE A 751 -24.13 7.34 13.60
N PRO A 752 -25.01 7.88 14.48
CA PRO A 752 -24.61 8.84 15.49
C PRO A 752 -23.65 8.20 16.52
N PRO A 753 -22.73 8.99 17.12
CA PRO A 753 -21.87 8.52 18.19
C PRO A 753 -22.65 8.01 19.41
N ARG A 754 -22.00 7.17 20.23
CA ARG A 754 -22.62 6.69 21.47
C ARG A 754 -23.06 7.86 22.34
N GLY A 755 -24.31 7.80 22.82
CA GLY A 755 -24.93 8.86 23.61
C GLY A 755 -25.62 9.96 22.80
N TYR A 756 -25.67 9.82 21.47
CA TYR A 756 -26.43 10.71 20.58
C TYR A 756 -27.46 9.93 19.77
N ILE A 757 -28.52 10.62 19.38
CA ILE A 757 -29.55 10.14 18.46
C ILE A 757 -29.69 11.09 17.28
N ILE A 758 -30.22 10.61 16.15
CA ILE A 758 -30.57 11.45 15.01
C ILE A 758 -31.87 12.19 15.33
N CYS A 759 -31.84 13.52 15.24
CA CYS A 759 -33.00 14.39 15.43
C CYS A 759 -33.44 15.10 14.14
N GLY A 760 -32.75 14.87 13.02
CA GLY A 760 -33.09 15.46 11.74
C GLY A 760 -32.07 15.16 10.67
N VAL A 761 -32.33 15.68 9.48
CA VAL A 761 -31.43 15.61 8.33
C VAL A 761 -31.24 16.97 7.70
N SER A 762 -30.18 17.09 6.93
CA SER A 762 -29.77 18.35 6.35
C SER A 762 -28.95 18.15 5.09
N GLY A 763 -28.91 19.15 4.22
CA GLY A 763 -28.03 19.12 3.06
C GLY A 763 -28.36 20.22 2.07
N SER A 764 -28.32 19.86 0.80
CA SER A 764 -28.64 20.77 -0.30
C SER A 764 -29.30 20.01 -1.44
N CYS A 765 -30.07 20.74 -2.24
CA CYS A 765 -30.85 20.18 -3.35
C CYS A 765 -30.81 21.11 -4.55
N GLY A 766 -30.27 20.61 -5.67
CA GLY A 766 -30.37 21.23 -7.00
C GLY A 766 -31.49 20.56 -7.79
N GLN A 767 -31.16 19.87 -8.88
CA GLN A 767 -32.10 18.99 -9.58
C GLN A 767 -32.57 17.83 -8.69
N TRP A 768 -31.64 17.22 -7.96
CA TRP A 768 -31.83 16.23 -6.89
C TRP A 768 -30.93 16.60 -5.69
N LEU A 769 -30.89 15.77 -4.64
CA LEU A 769 -30.00 16.01 -3.50
C LEU A 769 -28.54 15.91 -3.91
N ASP A 770 -27.78 16.97 -3.65
CA ASP A 770 -26.34 17.02 -3.87
C ASP A 770 -25.52 17.22 -2.59
N GLY A 771 -26.21 17.31 -1.45
CA GLY A 771 -25.62 17.31 -0.12
C GLY A 771 -26.49 16.55 0.87
N PHE A 772 -25.88 15.78 1.79
CA PHE A 772 -26.59 15.09 2.86
C PHE A 772 -25.75 15.01 4.14
N SER A 773 -26.39 15.17 5.29
CA SER A 773 -25.81 15.07 6.63
C SER A 773 -26.93 14.78 7.63
N VAL A 774 -26.56 14.22 8.77
CA VAL A 774 -27.50 13.99 9.88
C VAL A 774 -27.35 15.07 10.94
N LEU A 775 -28.46 15.41 11.59
CA LEU A 775 -28.48 16.23 12.80
C LEU A 775 -28.53 15.31 14.00
N ILE A 776 -27.61 15.50 14.95
CA ILE A 776 -27.53 14.68 16.15
C ILE A 776 -27.77 15.51 17.42
N THR A 777 -28.41 14.91 18.42
CA THR A 777 -28.63 15.50 19.76
C THR A 777 -28.38 14.44 20.84
N ARG A 778 -28.06 14.89 22.05
CA ARG A 778 -28.06 14.04 23.25
C ARG A 778 -29.47 13.78 23.79
#